data_AF-A0A3D3JQF9-F1
#
_entry.id   AF-A0A3D3JQF9-F1
#
_cell.length_a   1.000
_cell.length_b   1.000
_cell.length_c   1.000
_cell.angle_alpha   90.00
_cell.angle_beta   90.00
_cell.angle_gamma   90.00
#
_symmetry.space_group_name_H-M   'P 1'
#
loop_
_entity.id
_entity.type
_entity.pdbx_description
1 polymer ?
#
loop_
_entity_poly.entity_id
_entity_poly.type
_entity_poly.pdbx_seq_one_letter_code
_entity_poly.pdbx_strand_id
1 'polypeptide(L)'
;MTGVALPVIAEDSDRFDGRALVVGRTTANLRDHNPDNWARDTIYLGYGDGDIAIIGQGPQGTLFAAYEFLRHQGCRWYLPDHIIDEIVPRRAELELPESPLQYTPTFVERGWHPHPSSPGAFKVHINKWATRNGINAICAGTTFDYGEELGHGLRLREGHTLPALIPSADFPQTLETFAAHPDWYPLHDGRRVHQYKDGRPVQACLSNPEVVAEVSHRVISWLNEYGDCWRFSVSHSDEPTYWCECDACKAMDGPNSKWQKNDLYDAYGLKSKQGPGPLSRRWVAFVNQVAEQVAAVHPDIKISFYAYGSTVMPPTGDDWKLAPNIIVEYAYGDGICLGHDLTAENCPTNAAAHAWLSDWAAAGRPVIMYDYPPGGGNFDVPTGHLRRYQTLLRYSQAHGVIAWAGEGQGSWAGSGLWHYLKGRLLWDVNSDVSILIAEFCHDIYGPAETTMQSFYVEFEAALDQIDDHQIWGSWITALPDQDVERLSALLSEAETQAPAPPFDRHIAMMRAAFNTLEMQRLATAANESGFARYNKMREATLALVERHNLPVTDRWRDELAKNPYRPPFKALNAKELLDLESGWQFRVDDSDTWRDIRVDDYWTGQGINYHGIAWYTTEFVVPDDIAGGTVWLLFGMIDGDSEVWVNGKSLGSMPGAPWDKPKAFVITETLEPGATAQVRIRVTKKLYAAGINGGVRLVHSR
;
A
#
# COMPACT_ATOMS: atom_id res chain seq x y z
N MET A 1 -4.27 -11.20 -35.49
CA MET A 1 -4.97 -10.01 -36.01
C MET A 1 -5.46 -10.20 -37.45
N THR A 2 -4.61 -10.13 -38.48
CA THR A 2 -5.01 -10.21 -39.90
C THR A 2 -5.14 -11.63 -40.45
N GLY A 3 -4.63 -12.63 -39.72
CA GLY A 3 -4.52 -14.00 -40.21
C GLY A 3 -3.33 -14.21 -41.16
N VAL A 4 -2.58 -13.15 -41.47
CA VAL A 4 -1.35 -13.20 -42.27
C VAL A 4 -0.15 -13.38 -41.33
N ALA A 5 0.70 -14.38 -41.62
CA ALA A 5 2.00 -14.50 -41.00
C ALA A 5 3.01 -13.71 -41.85
N LEU A 6 3.57 -12.63 -41.29
CA LEU A 6 4.64 -11.89 -41.94
C LEU A 6 5.97 -12.65 -41.73
N PRO A 7 6.77 -12.87 -42.79
CA PRO A 7 8.07 -13.49 -42.64
C PRO A 7 9.00 -12.57 -41.83
N VAL A 8 9.68 -13.13 -40.84
CA VAL A 8 10.76 -12.44 -40.13
C VAL A 8 12.05 -12.69 -40.91
N ILE A 9 12.68 -11.61 -41.37
CA ILE A 9 13.95 -11.66 -42.11
C ILE A 9 15.03 -10.95 -41.31
N ALA A 10 16.27 -11.44 -41.42
CA ALA A 10 17.43 -10.73 -40.87
C ALA A 10 17.76 -9.53 -41.77
N GLU A 11 18.40 -8.50 -41.20
CA GLU A 11 18.70 -7.24 -41.90
C GLU A 11 19.51 -7.44 -43.20
N ASP A 12 20.40 -8.44 -43.24
CA ASP A 12 21.25 -8.73 -44.40
C ASP A 12 20.61 -9.69 -45.43
N SER A 13 19.34 -10.04 -45.27
CA SER A 13 18.63 -10.97 -46.15
C SER A 13 17.98 -10.26 -47.35
N ASP A 14 17.77 -11.00 -48.44
CA ASP A 14 16.99 -10.52 -49.58
C ASP A 14 15.60 -10.08 -49.13
N ARG A 15 15.24 -8.87 -49.53
CA ARG A 15 13.99 -8.24 -49.13
C ARG A 15 12.87 -8.58 -50.10
N PHE A 16 11.69 -8.88 -49.57
CA PHE A 16 10.47 -9.06 -50.38
C PHE A 16 9.93 -7.70 -50.85
N ASP A 17 9.26 -7.69 -52.01
CA ASP A 17 8.57 -6.51 -52.51
C ASP A 17 7.47 -6.05 -51.54
N GLY A 18 7.50 -4.77 -51.16
CA GLY A 18 6.49 -4.15 -50.29
C GLY A 18 7.07 -3.40 -49.08
N ARG A 19 6.14 -2.94 -48.23
CA ARG A 19 6.46 -2.25 -46.97
C ARG A 19 6.88 -3.25 -45.90
N ALA A 20 7.87 -2.89 -45.10
CA ALA A 20 8.35 -3.68 -43.96
C ALA A 20 8.02 -3.02 -42.61
N LEU A 21 7.89 -3.85 -41.57
CA LEU A 21 7.98 -3.42 -40.18
C LEU A 21 9.45 -3.57 -39.75
N VAL A 22 10.14 -2.46 -39.54
CA VAL A 22 11.57 -2.45 -39.20
C VAL A 22 11.71 -2.25 -37.69
N VAL A 23 11.88 -3.37 -36.97
CA VAL A 23 11.83 -3.38 -35.50
C VAL A 23 13.22 -3.38 -34.89
N GLY A 24 13.47 -2.44 -33.98
CA GLY A 24 14.68 -2.37 -33.16
C GLY A 24 15.83 -1.63 -33.80
N ARG A 25 17.04 -1.88 -33.29
CA ARG A 25 18.27 -1.14 -33.63
C ARG A 25 18.93 -1.66 -34.90
N THR A 26 18.16 -1.69 -35.98
CA THR A 26 18.64 -2.06 -37.32
C THR A 26 19.51 -0.93 -37.90
N THR A 27 20.43 -1.25 -38.80
CA THR A 27 21.19 -0.27 -39.62
C THR A 27 20.26 0.72 -40.32
N ALA A 28 19.10 0.28 -40.80
CA ALA A 28 18.10 1.19 -41.37
C ALA A 28 17.58 2.21 -40.35
N ASN A 29 17.11 1.76 -39.18
CA ASN A 29 16.60 2.67 -38.17
C ASN A 29 17.69 3.57 -37.58
N LEU A 30 18.91 3.06 -37.38
CA LEU A 30 20.04 3.83 -36.82
C LEU A 30 20.63 4.85 -37.80
N ARG A 31 20.32 4.75 -39.09
CA ARG A 31 20.69 5.77 -40.08
C ARG A 31 19.90 7.06 -39.87
N ASP A 32 18.63 6.93 -39.53
CA ASP A 32 17.66 8.04 -39.46
C ASP A 32 17.35 8.46 -38.01
N HIS A 33 17.71 7.62 -37.02
CA HIS A 33 17.45 7.85 -35.61
C HIS A 33 18.69 7.62 -34.75
N ASN A 34 18.88 8.46 -33.73
CA ASN A 34 19.90 8.28 -32.70
C ASN A 34 19.24 8.05 -31.32
N PRO A 35 18.72 6.83 -31.06
CA PRO A 35 17.95 6.54 -29.86
C PRO A 35 18.74 6.71 -28.56
N ASP A 36 20.07 6.60 -28.59
CA ASP A 36 20.91 6.69 -27.38
C ASP A 36 20.87 8.08 -26.74
N ASN A 37 20.50 9.11 -27.51
CA ASN A 37 20.36 10.49 -27.03
C ASN A 37 18.93 10.82 -26.58
N TRP A 38 17.99 9.87 -26.65
CA TRP A 38 16.62 10.12 -26.21
C TRP A 38 16.48 9.97 -24.71
N ALA A 39 15.44 10.60 -24.14
CA ALA A 39 15.04 10.32 -22.76
C ALA A 39 14.65 8.84 -22.61
N ARG A 40 14.83 8.28 -21.41
CA ARG A 40 14.53 6.86 -21.12
C ARG A 40 13.15 6.47 -21.62
N ASP A 41 13.07 5.28 -22.23
CA ASP A 41 11.84 4.69 -22.76
C ASP A 41 11.13 5.50 -23.87
N THR A 42 11.77 6.54 -24.42
CA THR A 42 11.25 7.23 -25.60
C THR A 42 11.16 6.26 -26.77
N ILE A 43 10.04 6.32 -27.49
CA ILE A 43 9.73 5.47 -28.64
C ILE A 43 9.53 6.31 -29.91
N TYR A 44 9.71 5.65 -31.05
CA TYR A 44 9.41 6.18 -32.37
C TYR A 44 8.67 5.13 -33.21
N LEU A 45 7.58 5.56 -33.85
CA LEU A 45 6.74 4.80 -34.77
C LEU A 45 6.68 5.53 -36.12
N GLY A 46 7.39 5.01 -37.11
CA GLY A 46 7.57 5.59 -38.44
C GLY A 46 6.38 5.37 -39.37
N TYR A 47 5.18 5.78 -38.99
CA TYR A 47 4.02 5.76 -39.90
C TYR A 47 4.19 6.73 -41.08
N GLY A 48 3.37 6.57 -42.12
CA GLY A 48 3.46 7.32 -43.39
C GLY A 48 3.78 6.44 -44.59
N ASP A 49 4.48 7.00 -45.58
CA ASP A 49 4.92 6.27 -46.79
C ASP A 49 6.20 5.47 -46.54
N GLY A 50 6.28 4.26 -47.12
CA GLY A 50 7.46 3.40 -47.00
C GLY A 50 7.47 2.52 -45.75
N ASP A 51 8.65 2.18 -45.25
CA ASP A 51 8.76 1.25 -44.13
C ASP A 51 8.38 1.87 -42.80
N ILE A 52 7.90 1.03 -41.90
CA ILE A 52 7.46 1.45 -40.58
C ILE A 52 8.58 1.13 -39.59
N ALA A 53 9.33 2.16 -39.22
CA ALA A 53 10.31 2.08 -38.14
C ALA A 53 9.59 1.87 -36.80
N ILE A 54 10.04 0.91 -35.99
CA ILE A 54 9.57 0.66 -34.63
C ILE A 54 10.82 0.56 -33.75
N ILE A 55 11.18 1.65 -33.07
CA ILE A 55 12.43 1.75 -32.33
C ILE A 55 12.25 2.58 -31.05
N GLY A 56 13.03 2.30 -30.01
CA GLY A 56 13.08 3.11 -28.80
C GLY A 56 14.49 3.32 -28.26
N GLN A 57 14.61 4.12 -27.21
CA GLN A 57 15.88 4.54 -26.57
C GLN A 57 16.81 3.36 -26.21
N GLY A 58 16.24 2.18 -25.94
CA GLY A 58 16.97 0.94 -25.68
C GLY A 58 16.11 -0.30 -25.99
N PRO A 59 16.55 -1.50 -25.56
CA PRO A 59 15.79 -2.73 -25.73
C PRO A 59 14.38 -2.65 -25.14
N GLN A 60 14.26 -2.13 -23.91
CA GLN A 60 12.97 -1.94 -23.25
C GLN A 60 12.09 -0.91 -23.97
N GLY A 61 12.62 0.25 -24.35
CA GLY A 61 11.89 1.23 -25.16
C GLY A 61 11.44 0.66 -26.52
N THR A 62 12.25 -0.19 -27.16
CA THR A 62 11.87 -0.87 -28.42
C THR A 62 10.71 -1.83 -28.21
N LEU A 63 10.69 -2.59 -27.10
CA LEU A 63 9.53 -3.42 -26.73
C LEU A 63 8.27 -2.57 -26.53
N PHE A 64 8.39 -1.44 -25.82
CA PHE A 64 7.27 -0.52 -25.66
C PHE A 64 6.79 0.05 -27.00
N ALA A 65 7.71 0.39 -27.92
CA ALA A 65 7.34 0.84 -29.27
C ALA A 65 6.52 -0.25 -30.00
N ALA A 66 6.95 -1.51 -29.94
CA ALA A 66 6.23 -2.61 -30.54
C ALA A 66 4.83 -2.81 -29.91
N TYR A 67 4.70 -2.72 -28.58
CA TYR A 67 3.41 -2.83 -27.91
C TYR A 67 2.49 -1.64 -28.18
N GLU A 68 3.02 -0.43 -28.29
CA GLU A 68 2.21 0.75 -28.65
C GLU A 68 1.75 0.69 -30.11
N PHE A 69 2.59 0.20 -31.03
CA PHE A 69 2.17 -0.13 -32.39
C PHE A 69 0.99 -1.11 -32.38
N LEU A 70 1.10 -2.22 -31.64
CA LEU A 70 0.03 -3.22 -31.52
C LEU A 70 -1.24 -2.62 -30.87
N ARG A 71 -1.08 -1.69 -29.92
CA ARG A 71 -2.20 -0.98 -29.29
C ARG A 71 -2.94 -0.08 -30.27
N HIS A 72 -2.23 0.63 -31.15
CA HIS A 72 -2.85 1.38 -32.25
C HIS A 72 -3.63 0.47 -33.21
N GLN A 73 -3.26 -0.81 -33.30
CA GLN A 73 -3.99 -1.81 -34.08
C GLN A 73 -5.17 -2.45 -33.30
N GLY A 74 -5.45 -1.98 -32.08
CA GLY A 74 -6.55 -2.42 -31.24
C GLY A 74 -6.22 -3.56 -30.26
N CYS A 75 -4.95 -3.97 -30.13
CA CYS A 75 -4.58 -4.93 -29.08
C CYS A 75 -4.70 -4.30 -27.68
N ARG A 76 -5.14 -5.08 -26.69
CA ARG A 76 -5.26 -4.64 -25.28
C ARG A 76 -4.83 -5.75 -24.31
N TRP A 77 -4.36 -5.34 -23.13
CA TRP A 77 -3.87 -6.21 -22.06
C TRP A 77 -4.31 -5.68 -20.70
N TYR A 78 -5.49 -6.09 -20.25
CA TYR A 78 -6.11 -5.50 -19.06
C TYR A 78 -5.69 -6.19 -17.75
N LEU A 79 -5.56 -7.52 -17.76
CA LEU A 79 -5.33 -8.32 -16.56
C LEU A 79 -4.08 -9.22 -16.75
N PRO A 80 -3.27 -9.46 -15.70
CA PRO A 80 -2.18 -10.43 -15.71
C PRO A 80 -2.71 -11.85 -15.43
N ASP A 81 -3.64 -12.33 -16.26
CA ASP A 81 -4.30 -13.63 -16.09
C ASP A 81 -4.08 -14.53 -17.33
N HIS A 82 -3.65 -15.77 -17.11
CA HIS A 82 -3.50 -16.79 -18.15
C HIS A 82 -4.80 -17.14 -18.90
N ILE A 83 -5.98 -16.91 -18.31
CA ILE A 83 -7.26 -17.22 -18.96
C ILE A 83 -7.63 -16.16 -19.99
N ILE A 84 -7.26 -14.90 -19.75
CA ILE A 84 -7.55 -13.76 -20.63
C ILE A 84 -6.31 -12.87 -20.63
N ASP A 85 -5.31 -13.34 -21.36
CA ASP A 85 -3.98 -12.72 -21.39
C ASP A 85 -3.94 -11.54 -22.39
N GLU A 86 -4.80 -11.54 -23.41
CA GLU A 86 -4.77 -10.53 -24.47
C GLU A 86 -6.07 -10.42 -25.28
N ILE A 87 -6.40 -9.18 -25.64
CA ILE A 87 -7.40 -8.87 -26.66
C ILE A 87 -6.64 -8.62 -27.97
N VAL A 88 -6.92 -9.42 -28.98
CA VAL A 88 -6.35 -9.28 -30.32
C VAL A 88 -7.51 -9.22 -31.32
N PRO A 89 -7.83 -8.03 -31.87
CA PRO A 89 -8.96 -7.91 -32.78
C PRO A 89 -8.69 -8.68 -34.08
N ARG A 90 -9.76 -9.19 -34.68
CA ARG A 90 -9.72 -9.74 -36.03
C ARG A 90 -10.09 -8.64 -37.02
N ARG A 91 -9.19 -8.33 -37.95
CA ARG A 91 -9.39 -7.31 -38.99
C ARG A 91 -8.75 -7.74 -40.30
N ALA A 92 -9.22 -7.21 -41.42
CA ALA A 92 -8.68 -7.52 -42.74
C ALA A 92 -7.37 -6.75 -43.02
N GLU A 93 -7.28 -5.53 -42.51
CA GLU A 93 -6.18 -4.58 -42.79
C GLU A 93 -5.70 -3.91 -41.50
N LEU A 94 -4.48 -3.36 -41.51
CA LEU A 94 -3.92 -2.56 -40.42
C LEU A 94 -4.33 -1.09 -40.59
N GLU A 95 -4.65 -0.42 -39.50
CA GLU A 95 -4.98 1.02 -39.48
C GLU A 95 -3.72 1.79 -39.09
N LEU A 96 -3.10 2.42 -40.07
CA LEU A 96 -1.84 3.14 -39.88
C LEU A 96 -2.11 4.64 -39.87
N PRO A 97 -1.66 5.39 -38.85
CA PRO A 97 -1.65 6.84 -38.88
C PRO A 97 -0.95 7.41 -40.12
N GLU A 98 -1.30 8.63 -40.52
CA GLU A 98 -0.67 9.28 -41.68
C GLU A 98 0.73 9.81 -41.38
N SER A 99 1.03 10.11 -40.10
CA SER A 99 2.26 10.75 -39.67
C SER A 99 2.99 9.93 -38.62
N PRO A 100 4.34 9.98 -38.62
CA PRO A 100 5.13 9.30 -37.60
C PRO A 100 4.88 9.89 -36.21
N LEU A 101 5.10 9.07 -35.19
CA LEU A 101 4.93 9.44 -33.79
C LEU A 101 6.23 9.23 -33.04
N GLN A 102 6.70 10.25 -32.34
CA GLN A 102 7.74 10.13 -31.32
C GLN A 102 7.13 10.44 -29.97
N TYR A 103 7.30 9.55 -29.01
CA TYR A 103 6.63 9.65 -27.72
C TYR A 103 7.59 9.35 -26.58
N THR A 104 7.61 10.21 -25.57
CA THR A 104 8.34 10.01 -24.31
C THR A 104 7.32 9.81 -23.19
N PRO A 105 7.40 8.72 -22.41
CA PRO A 105 6.51 8.50 -21.27
C PRO A 105 6.56 9.67 -20.28
N THR A 106 5.40 9.96 -19.67
CA THR A 106 5.23 11.05 -18.71
C THR A 106 6.17 10.89 -17.51
N PHE A 107 6.26 9.67 -16.98
CA PHE A 107 7.07 9.34 -15.82
C PHE A 107 8.17 8.35 -16.21
N VAL A 108 9.39 8.54 -15.72
CA VAL A 108 10.58 7.74 -16.08
C VAL A 108 10.55 6.34 -15.43
N GLU A 109 10.18 6.29 -14.16
CA GLU A 109 9.91 5.08 -13.39
C GLU A 109 8.40 4.94 -13.20
N ARG A 110 7.88 3.76 -13.52
CA ARG A 110 6.44 3.47 -13.54
C ARG A 110 6.25 2.10 -12.90
N GLY A 111 5.93 2.07 -11.62
CA GLY A 111 5.84 0.83 -10.85
C GLY A 111 5.27 0.98 -9.45
N TRP A 112 5.02 -0.15 -8.79
CA TRP A 112 4.59 -0.23 -7.41
C TRP A 112 4.78 -1.65 -6.88
N HIS A 113 4.75 -1.79 -5.56
CA HIS A 113 4.66 -3.05 -4.84
C HIS A 113 3.19 -3.49 -4.73
N PRO A 114 2.79 -4.63 -5.34
CA PRO A 114 1.45 -5.17 -5.18
C PRO A 114 1.25 -5.77 -3.78
N HIS A 115 0.34 -5.21 -2.98
CA HIS A 115 0.03 -5.58 -1.60
C HIS A 115 -1.46 -5.93 -1.39
N PRO A 116 -1.81 -6.99 -0.64
CA PRO A 116 -0.92 -8.05 -0.15
C PRO A 116 -0.34 -8.81 -1.34
N SER A 117 0.91 -9.30 -1.23
CA SER A 117 1.66 -9.88 -2.34
C SER A 117 0.80 -10.75 -3.26
N SER A 118 0.85 -10.48 -4.57
CA SER A 118 0.07 -11.23 -5.55
C SER A 118 0.37 -12.74 -5.49
N PRO A 119 -0.61 -13.61 -5.80
CA PRO A 119 -0.39 -15.06 -5.87
C PRO A 119 0.84 -15.44 -6.69
N GLY A 120 1.50 -16.54 -6.36
CA GLY A 120 2.69 -17.01 -7.09
C GLY A 120 2.48 -17.14 -8.60
N ALA A 121 1.30 -17.60 -9.05
CA ALA A 121 0.94 -17.68 -10.46
C ALA A 121 0.84 -16.29 -11.14
N PHE A 122 0.42 -15.26 -10.40
CA PHE A 122 0.33 -13.89 -10.90
C PHE A 122 1.70 -13.26 -11.12
N LYS A 123 2.70 -13.62 -10.32
CA LYS A 123 4.09 -13.12 -10.50
C LYS A 123 4.69 -13.50 -11.85
N VAL A 124 4.27 -14.63 -12.45
CA VAL A 124 4.76 -15.04 -13.79
C VAL A 124 4.14 -14.17 -14.89
N HIS A 125 2.86 -13.81 -14.77
CA HIS A 125 2.15 -13.04 -15.78
C HIS A 125 2.25 -11.51 -15.60
N ILE A 126 2.56 -11.04 -14.39
CA ILE A 126 2.62 -9.61 -14.09
C ILE A 126 3.74 -8.90 -14.85
N ASN A 127 4.90 -9.52 -15.06
CA ASN A 127 6.01 -8.92 -15.81
C ASN A 127 5.62 -8.70 -17.28
N LYS A 128 4.94 -9.69 -17.87
CA LYS A 128 4.43 -9.63 -19.24
C LYS A 128 3.36 -8.55 -19.37
N TRP A 129 2.40 -8.53 -18.45
CA TRP A 129 1.36 -7.49 -18.38
C TRP A 129 1.96 -6.08 -18.19
N ALA A 130 2.94 -5.94 -17.30
CA ALA A 130 3.61 -4.68 -17.01
C ALA A 130 4.29 -4.15 -18.28
N THR A 131 5.09 -4.98 -18.93
CA THR A 131 5.81 -4.61 -20.16
C THR A 131 4.85 -4.19 -21.28
N ARG A 132 3.77 -4.94 -21.48
CA ARG A 132 2.70 -4.64 -22.47
C ARG A 132 1.96 -3.32 -22.20
N ASN A 133 1.95 -2.86 -20.96
CA ASN A 133 1.32 -1.61 -20.55
C ASN A 133 2.32 -0.48 -20.26
N GLY A 134 3.59 -0.64 -20.65
CA GLY A 134 4.61 0.39 -20.51
C GLY A 134 5.11 0.56 -19.07
N ILE A 135 4.75 -0.32 -18.14
CA ILE A 135 5.21 -0.33 -16.74
C ILE A 135 6.60 -0.99 -16.69
N ASN A 136 7.53 -0.36 -15.99
CA ASN A 136 8.93 -0.81 -15.94
C ASN A 136 9.43 -1.16 -14.53
N ALA A 137 8.68 -0.88 -13.45
CA ALA A 137 9.21 -0.98 -12.09
C ALA A 137 8.30 -1.67 -11.05
N ILE A 138 7.47 -2.65 -11.45
CA ILE A 138 6.83 -3.58 -10.48
C ILE A 138 7.89 -4.29 -9.63
N CYS A 139 7.73 -4.26 -8.32
CA CYS A 139 8.78 -4.60 -7.36
C CYS A 139 8.24 -5.24 -6.07
N ALA A 140 9.16 -5.75 -5.25
CA ALA A 140 8.96 -5.99 -3.81
C ALA A 140 10.24 -5.56 -3.08
N GLY A 141 10.48 -4.26 -3.02
CA GLY A 141 11.74 -3.64 -2.58
C GLY A 141 12.85 -3.64 -3.64
N THR A 142 12.88 -4.63 -4.52
CA THR A 142 13.70 -4.60 -5.75
C THR A 142 12.79 -4.94 -6.93
N THR A 143 12.99 -4.27 -8.06
CA THR A 143 12.22 -4.56 -9.29
C THR A 143 12.35 -6.04 -9.63
N PHE A 144 11.23 -6.67 -10.00
CA PHE A 144 11.28 -8.03 -10.51
C PHE A 144 12.09 -8.02 -11.81
N ASP A 145 13.02 -8.96 -11.99
CA ASP A 145 13.63 -9.12 -13.31
C ASP A 145 12.56 -9.65 -14.27
N TYR A 146 12.22 -8.84 -15.28
CA TYR A 146 11.19 -9.22 -16.24
C TYR A 146 11.66 -10.32 -17.19
N GLY A 147 12.96 -10.60 -17.25
CA GLY A 147 13.56 -11.49 -18.24
C GLY A 147 14.04 -10.70 -19.45
N GLU A 148 15.02 -11.26 -20.14
CA GLU A 148 15.64 -10.66 -21.33
C GLU A 148 14.61 -10.37 -22.43
N GLU A 149 13.68 -11.30 -22.62
CA GLU A 149 12.60 -11.23 -23.62
C GLU A 149 11.58 -10.12 -23.33
N LEU A 150 11.54 -9.61 -22.10
CA LEU A 150 10.69 -8.51 -21.66
C LEU A 150 11.50 -7.24 -21.32
N GLY A 151 12.80 -7.22 -21.63
CA GLY A 151 13.66 -6.05 -21.44
C GLY A 151 14.07 -5.78 -19.99
N HIS A 152 14.07 -6.82 -19.14
CA HIS A 152 14.50 -6.84 -17.72
C HIS A 152 13.75 -5.94 -16.73
N GLY A 153 13.01 -4.92 -17.18
CA GLY A 153 12.50 -3.89 -16.28
C GLY A 153 13.56 -2.85 -15.91
N LEU A 154 13.13 -1.81 -15.21
CA LEU A 154 13.98 -0.78 -14.63
C LEU A 154 14.52 -1.27 -13.28
N ARG A 155 15.77 -1.71 -13.26
CA ARG A 155 16.44 -2.18 -12.03
C ARG A 155 16.58 -1.04 -11.03
N LEU A 156 16.13 -1.25 -9.81
CA LEU A 156 16.29 -0.34 -8.68
C LEU A 156 16.20 -1.08 -7.35
N ARG A 157 16.64 -0.42 -6.28
CA ARG A 157 16.39 -0.81 -4.89
C ARG A 157 15.61 0.29 -4.18
N GLU A 158 14.51 -0.07 -3.54
CA GLU A 158 13.64 0.81 -2.75
C GLU A 158 13.24 0.17 -1.41
N GLY A 159 12.40 0.87 -0.65
CA GLY A 159 11.94 0.44 0.68
C GLY A 159 12.73 1.05 1.82
N HIS A 160 12.33 0.69 3.05
CA HIS A 160 13.07 1.02 4.27
C HIS A 160 14.37 0.21 4.34
N THR A 161 15.44 0.71 3.72
CA THR A 161 16.70 -0.02 3.54
C THR A 161 17.68 0.12 4.69
N LEU A 162 17.59 1.18 5.51
CA LEU A 162 18.52 1.40 6.62
C LEU A 162 18.62 0.20 7.57
N PRO A 163 17.53 -0.47 7.98
CA PRO A 163 17.61 -1.69 8.80
C PRO A 163 18.43 -2.84 8.22
N ALA A 164 18.60 -2.91 6.91
CA ALA A 164 19.43 -3.94 6.26
C ALA A 164 20.89 -3.48 6.13
N LEU A 165 21.11 -2.17 5.94
CA LEU A 165 22.43 -1.56 5.81
C LEU A 165 23.11 -1.46 7.19
N ILE A 166 22.34 -1.15 8.23
CA ILE A 166 22.73 -1.25 9.64
C ILE A 166 21.74 -2.22 10.30
N PRO A 167 22.05 -3.53 10.32
CA PRO A 167 21.17 -4.57 10.86
C PRO A 167 20.54 -4.22 12.21
N SER A 168 19.22 -4.14 12.28
CA SER A 168 18.47 -3.89 13.53
C SER A 168 17.23 -4.79 13.64
N ALA A 169 16.66 -4.92 14.83
CA ALA A 169 15.56 -5.84 15.12
C ALA A 169 15.87 -7.28 14.69
N ASP A 170 14.96 -7.91 13.94
CA ASP A 170 15.05 -9.29 13.50
C ASP A 170 15.93 -9.48 12.24
N PHE A 171 16.60 -8.41 11.77
CA PHE A 171 17.52 -8.56 10.65
C PHE A 171 18.68 -9.49 11.01
N PRO A 172 19.15 -10.32 10.07
CA PRO A 172 20.34 -11.14 10.27
C PRO A 172 21.52 -10.28 10.75
N GLN A 173 22.39 -10.86 11.58
CA GLN A 173 23.57 -10.19 12.17
C GLN A 173 23.31 -9.00 13.11
N THR A 174 22.05 -8.65 13.44
CA THR A 174 21.75 -7.53 14.36
C THR A 174 22.50 -7.64 15.69
N LEU A 175 22.45 -8.80 16.36
CA LEU A 175 23.07 -8.97 17.68
C LEU A 175 24.60 -8.90 17.63
N GLU A 176 25.21 -9.45 16.59
CA GLU A 176 26.67 -9.41 16.38
C GLU A 176 27.13 -7.97 16.08
N THR A 177 26.42 -7.30 15.18
CA THR A 177 26.72 -5.91 14.79
C THR A 177 26.53 -4.96 15.98
N PHE A 178 25.45 -5.13 16.76
CA PHE A 178 25.20 -4.34 17.97
C PHE A 178 26.24 -4.57 19.06
N ALA A 179 26.71 -5.81 19.24
CA ALA A 179 27.76 -6.11 20.21
C ALA A 179 29.12 -5.50 19.81
N ALA A 180 29.45 -5.51 18.52
CA ALA A 180 30.70 -4.97 18.00
C ALA A 180 30.68 -3.43 17.91
N HIS A 181 29.54 -2.84 17.54
CA HIS A 181 29.38 -1.42 17.24
C HIS A 181 28.13 -0.83 17.91
N PRO A 182 28.01 -0.85 19.25
CA PRO A 182 26.81 -0.37 19.94
C PRO A 182 26.54 1.12 19.70
N ASP A 183 27.56 1.91 19.36
CA ASP A 183 27.49 3.33 19.04
C ASP A 183 26.97 3.64 17.62
N TRP A 184 26.82 2.64 16.76
CA TRP A 184 26.11 2.76 15.47
C TRP A 184 24.59 2.85 15.65
N TYR A 185 24.09 2.45 16.81
CA TYR A 185 22.66 2.35 17.11
C TYR A 185 22.18 3.58 17.88
N PRO A 186 20.89 3.90 17.86
CA PRO A 186 20.39 5.12 18.48
C PRO A 186 20.56 5.04 20.00
N LEU A 187 20.95 6.17 20.59
CA LEU A 187 20.80 6.40 22.01
C LEU A 187 19.32 6.71 22.27
N HIS A 188 18.68 5.97 23.15
CA HIS A 188 17.33 6.23 23.62
C HIS A 188 17.30 6.04 25.13
N ASP A 189 16.84 7.05 25.86
CA ASP A 189 16.76 7.03 27.33
C ASP A 189 18.10 6.61 27.99
N GLY A 190 19.19 7.18 27.49
CA GLY A 190 20.55 6.94 27.99
C GLY A 190 21.13 5.57 27.62
N ARG A 191 20.47 4.75 26.80
CA ARG A 191 20.93 3.42 26.39
C ARG A 191 20.96 3.26 24.88
N ARG A 192 21.95 2.54 24.36
CA ARG A 192 21.96 2.12 22.95
C ARG A 192 21.01 0.94 22.79
N VAL A 193 20.13 1.00 21.78
CA VAL A 193 19.09 -0.02 21.56
C VAL A 193 19.13 -0.48 20.11
N HIS A 194 18.96 -1.77 19.85
CA HIS A 194 18.97 -2.31 18.48
C HIS A 194 17.58 -2.63 17.94
N GLN A 195 16.52 -2.36 18.71
CA GLN A 195 15.13 -2.59 18.32
C GLN A 195 14.21 -1.61 19.05
N TYR A 196 13.09 -1.29 18.41
CA TYR A 196 12.01 -0.50 18.99
C TYR A 196 11.28 -1.34 20.04
N LYS A 197 10.48 -0.69 20.90
CA LYS A 197 9.80 -1.35 22.03
C LYS A 197 9.02 -2.60 21.62
N ASP A 198 8.40 -2.59 20.44
CA ASP A 198 7.59 -3.69 19.92
C ASP A 198 8.31 -4.65 18.95
N GLY A 199 9.65 -4.58 18.92
CA GLY A 199 10.49 -5.43 18.08
C GLY A 199 10.76 -4.89 16.69
N ARG A 200 10.23 -3.73 16.30
CA ARG A 200 10.53 -3.13 14.98
C ARG A 200 11.97 -2.61 14.86
N PRO A 201 12.50 -2.47 13.63
CA PRO A 201 13.79 -1.84 13.38
C PRO A 201 13.91 -0.42 13.96
N VAL A 202 15.12 -0.02 14.34
CA VAL A 202 15.44 1.34 14.82
C VAL A 202 16.18 2.16 13.77
N GLN A 203 16.25 3.48 13.94
CA GLN A 203 17.15 4.31 13.13
C GLN A 203 18.58 4.19 13.62
N ALA A 204 19.56 4.29 12.73
CA ALA A 204 20.97 4.33 13.13
C ALA A 204 21.37 5.68 13.80
N CYS A 205 22.54 5.72 14.43
CA CYS A 205 23.16 6.94 14.92
C CYS A 205 23.79 7.73 13.76
N LEU A 206 22.99 8.54 13.08
CA LEU A 206 23.36 9.23 11.83
C LEU A 206 24.52 10.24 11.93
N SER A 207 24.89 10.66 13.15
CA SER A 207 26.07 11.51 13.39
C SER A 207 27.38 10.72 13.47
N ASN A 208 27.32 9.38 13.52
CA ASN A 208 28.51 8.54 13.60
C ASN A 208 29.14 8.39 12.21
N PRO A 209 30.41 8.82 11.99
CA PRO A 209 31.05 8.71 10.68
C PRO A 209 31.25 7.26 10.22
N GLU A 210 31.36 6.29 11.13
CA GLU A 210 31.46 4.87 10.76
C GLU A 210 30.14 4.35 10.17
N VAL A 211 28.99 4.85 10.63
CA VAL A 211 27.69 4.52 10.03
C VAL A 211 27.61 5.02 8.59
N VAL A 212 28.08 6.24 8.31
CA VAL A 212 28.15 6.77 6.94
C VAL A 212 29.04 5.90 6.06
N ALA A 213 30.22 5.51 6.56
CA ALA A 213 31.17 4.68 5.83
C ALA A 213 30.61 3.28 5.55
N GLU A 214 30.00 2.64 6.54
CA GLU A 214 29.44 1.29 6.38
C GLU A 214 28.22 1.28 5.44
N VAL A 215 27.33 2.26 5.57
CA VAL A 215 26.18 2.39 4.65
C VAL A 215 26.67 2.59 3.22
N SER A 216 27.65 3.49 3.01
CA SER A 216 28.24 3.73 1.67
C SER A 216 28.89 2.47 1.12
N HIS A 217 29.66 1.76 1.96
CA HIS A 217 30.32 0.50 1.58
C HIS A 217 29.31 -0.57 1.16
N ARG A 218 28.23 -0.78 1.91
CA ARG A 218 27.20 -1.77 1.56
C ARG A 218 26.43 -1.41 0.29
N VAL A 219 26.14 -0.13 0.08
CA VAL A 219 25.52 0.35 -1.17
C VAL A 219 26.46 0.07 -2.36
N ILE A 220 27.73 0.45 -2.26
CA ILE A 220 28.75 0.20 -3.30
C ILE A 220 28.92 -1.30 -3.54
N SER A 221 28.99 -2.11 -2.49
CA SER A 221 29.09 -3.57 -2.60
C SER A 221 27.90 -4.16 -3.33
N TRP A 222 26.69 -3.71 -3.00
CA TRP A 222 25.47 -4.15 -3.68
C TRP A 222 25.49 -3.74 -5.17
N LEU A 223 25.88 -2.51 -5.50
CA LEU A 223 25.99 -2.03 -6.88
C LEU A 223 27.03 -2.83 -7.69
N ASN A 224 28.16 -3.19 -7.08
CA ASN A 224 29.17 -4.02 -7.71
C ASN A 224 28.70 -5.46 -7.98
N GLU A 225 27.81 -6.00 -7.14
CA GLU A 225 27.26 -7.35 -7.30
C GLU A 225 26.08 -7.39 -8.29
N TYR A 226 25.15 -6.44 -8.18
CA TYR A 226 23.90 -6.42 -8.94
C TYR A 226 24.01 -5.69 -10.30
N GLY A 227 25.04 -4.85 -10.49
CA GLY A 227 25.29 -4.09 -11.71
C GLY A 227 24.43 -2.82 -11.85
N ASP A 228 24.34 -2.31 -13.08
CA ASP A 228 23.66 -1.04 -13.38
C ASP A 228 22.22 -1.02 -12.86
N CYS A 229 21.90 -0.01 -12.05
CA CYS A 229 20.55 0.27 -11.60
C CYS A 229 20.25 1.77 -11.69
N TRP A 230 18.96 2.10 -11.78
CA TRP A 230 18.47 3.46 -11.88
C TRP A 230 18.68 4.25 -10.59
N ARG A 231 18.34 3.62 -9.46
CA ARG A 231 18.47 4.21 -8.13
C ARG A 231 18.65 3.15 -7.04
N PHE A 232 19.28 3.56 -5.95
CA PHE A 232 19.31 2.83 -4.70
C PHE A 232 18.78 3.72 -3.58
N SER A 233 17.72 3.27 -2.91
CA SER A 233 17.13 3.99 -1.79
C SER A 233 17.95 3.77 -0.52
N VAL A 234 18.36 4.86 0.11
CA VAL A 234 18.91 4.92 1.47
C VAL A 234 17.83 5.61 2.30
N SER A 235 16.84 4.84 2.70
CA SER A 235 15.65 5.30 3.43
C SER A 235 15.68 4.86 4.87
N HIS A 236 15.18 5.72 5.74
CA HIS A 236 15.07 5.48 7.17
C HIS A 236 14.17 4.27 7.45
N SER A 237 14.32 3.67 8.64
CA SER A 237 13.44 2.60 9.12
C SER A 237 11.99 3.08 9.16
N ASP A 238 11.05 2.15 8.98
CA ASP A 238 9.62 2.44 9.07
C ASP A 238 9.23 2.94 10.47
N GLU A 239 8.22 3.79 10.54
CA GLU A 239 7.85 4.53 11.74
C GLU A 239 6.49 4.10 12.32
N PRO A 240 6.23 4.33 13.64
CA PRO A 240 7.11 4.91 14.65
C PRO A 240 8.31 4.03 15.00
N THR A 241 9.42 4.68 15.32
CA THR A 241 10.63 4.02 15.82
C THR A 241 11.52 4.98 16.62
N TYR A 242 12.67 4.52 17.10
CA TYR A 242 13.66 5.32 17.82
C TYR A 242 14.67 5.99 16.87
N TRP A 243 14.69 7.32 16.92
CA TRP A 243 15.77 8.20 16.49
C TRP A 243 16.77 8.42 17.62
N CYS A 244 18.05 8.56 17.27
CA CYS A 244 19.12 8.76 18.23
C CYS A 244 18.99 10.10 19.00
N GLU A 245 19.11 10.04 20.32
CA GLU A 245 19.02 11.17 21.25
C GLU A 245 20.40 11.71 21.69
N CYS A 246 21.51 11.22 21.11
CA CYS A 246 22.83 11.73 21.44
C CYS A 246 23.00 13.19 21.00
N ASP A 247 23.88 13.92 21.70
CA ASP A 247 24.09 15.37 21.46
C ASP A 247 24.51 15.66 20.02
N ALA A 248 25.33 14.79 19.41
CA ALA A 248 25.77 14.94 18.04
C ALA A 248 24.63 14.79 17.01
N CYS A 249 23.70 13.84 17.21
CA CYS A 249 22.51 13.73 16.35
C CYS A 249 21.55 14.90 16.55
N LYS A 250 21.32 15.32 17.80
CA LYS A 250 20.48 16.49 18.11
C LYS A 250 21.00 17.77 17.48
N ALA A 251 22.33 17.94 17.44
CA ALA A 251 22.95 19.08 16.78
C ALA A 251 22.68 19.16 15.26
N MET A 252 22.35 18.04 14.62
CA MET A 252 22.04 17.99 13.18
C MET A 252 20.61 18.45 12.84
N ASP A 253 19.69 18.48 13.81
CA ASP A 253 18.27 18.79 13.54
C ASP A 253 18.05 20.27 13.17
N GLY A 254 19.02 21.12 13.49
CA GLY A 254 18.97 22.56 13.23
C GLY A 254 18.23 23.36 14.31
N PRO A 255 18.38 24.69 14.29
CA PRO A 255 17.95 25.56 15.40
C PRO A 255 16.43 25.65 15.58
N ASN A 256 15.65 25.29 14.55
CA ASN A 256 14.19 25.36 14.56
C ASN A 256 13.53 23.99 14.75
N SER A 257 14.32 22.94 15.03
CA SER A 257 13.77 21.61 15.26
C SER A 257 12.82 21.63 16.47
N LYS A 258 11.61 21.13 16.25
CA LYS A 258 10.61 20.93 17.29
C LYS A 258 10.67 19.52 17.89
N TRP A 259 11.54 18.65 17.39
CA TRP A 259 11.71 17.30 17.93
C TRP A 259 12.23 17.38 19.36
N GLN A 260 11.54 16.74 20.30
CA GLN A 260 11.92 16.74 21.71
C GLN A 260 12.39 15.36 22.19
N LYS A 261 11.73 14.30 21.72
CA LYS A 261 11.97 12.91 22.11
C LYS A 261 11.30 11.97 21.11
N ASN A 262 11.50 10.66 21.24
CA ASN A 262 10.83 9.66 20.42
C ASN A 262 9.35 9.44 20.80
N ASP A 263 8.47 10.40 20.52
CA ASP A 263 7.01 10.22 20.67
C ASP A 263 6.41 9.50 19.45
N LEU A 264 5.38 8.69 19.67
CA LEU A 264 4.60 8.04 18.61
C LEU A 264 4.04 9.04 17.59
N TYR A 265 3.62 10.22 18.05
CA TYR A 265 3.03 11.24 17.18
C TYR A 265 4.05 11.99 16.33
N ASP A 266 5.33 12.01 16.72
CA ASP A 266 6.39 12.66 15.92
C ASP A 266 6.61 11.94 14.57
N ALA A 267 6.19 10.67 14.49
CA ALA A 267 6.25 9.85 13.28
C ALA A 267 5.20 10.17 12.21
N TYR A 268 4.12 10.88 12.55
CA TYR A 268 2.97 11.03 11.66
C TYR A 268 2.68 12.51 11.46
N GLY A 269 3.33 13.14 10.48
CA GLY A 269 3.43 14.60 10.33
C GLY A 269 2.14 15.40 10.59
N LEU A 270 1.00 15.03 9.98
CA LEU A 270 -0.29 15.72 10.19
C LEU A 270 -0.95 15.42 11.55
N LYS A 271 -0.64 14.27 12.14
CA LYS A 271 -1.12 13.85 13.46
C LYS A 271 -0.15 14.23 14.58
N SER A 272 1.01 14.78 14.24
CA SER A 272 2.01 15.25 15.20
C SER A 272 1.49 16.44 15.99
N LYS A 273 1.63 16.38 17.31
CA LYS A 273 1.28 17.51 18.20
C LYS A 273 2.27 18.67 18.07
N GLN A 274 3.45 18.39 17.55
CA GLN A 274 4.59 19.29 17.40
C GLN A 274 4.67 19.88 15.98
N GLY A 275 3.88 19.32 15.05
CA GLY A 275 3.91 19.60 13.62
C GLY A 275 4.83 18.65 12.86
N PRO A 276 4.73 18.63 11.52
CA PRO A 276 5.51 17.74 10.65
C PRO A 276 7.03 17.98 10.73
N GLY A 277 7.79 16.90 10.51
CA GLY A 277 9.13 16.91 9.91
C GLY A 277 10.33 17.56 10.62
N PRO A 278 10.54 17.42 11.93
CA PRO A 278 11.73 18.02 12.55
C PRO A 278 13.04 17.26 12.23
N LEU A 279 12.97 16.07 11.63
CA LEU A 279 14.13 15.18 11.46
C LEU A 279 14.71 15.16 10.03
N SER A 280 14.05 15.81 9.07
CA SER A 280 14.52 15.89 7.68
C SER A 280 15.91 16.48 7.57
N ARG A 281 16.26 17.47 8.40
CA ARG A 281 17.58 18.10 8.37
C ARG A 281 18.69 17.12 8.73
N ARG A 282 18.49 16.34 9.79
CA ARG A 282 19.39 15.28 10.21
C ARG A 282 19.54 14.22 9.12
N TRP A 283 18.43 13.80 8.52
CA TRP A 283 18.45 12.82 7.44
C TRP A 283 19.20 13.34 6.21
N VAL A 284 18.90 14.56 5.76
CA VAL A 284 19.56 15.22 4.62
C VAL A 284 21.08 15.32 4.84
N ALA A 285 21.52 15.73 6.03
CA ALA A 285 22.95 15.84 6.32
C ALA A 285 23.66 14.48 6.28
N PHE A 286 22.98 13.40 6.69
CA PHE A 286 23.48 12.03 6.61
C PHE A 286 23.53 11.52 5.16
N VAL A 287 22.39 11.57 4.45
CA VAL A 287 22.28 10.98 3.11
C VAL A 287 23.13 11.72 2.07
N ASN A 288 23.39 13.02 2.25
CA ASN A 288 24.35 13.75 1.42
C ASN A 288 25.74 13.13 1.47
N GLN A 289 26.24 12.78 2.66
CA GLN A 289 27.57 12.20 2.81
C GLN A 289 27.64 10.80 2.17
N VAL A 290 26.58 10.00 2.33
CA VAL A 290 26.47 8.70 1.65
C VAL A 290 26.44 8.88 0.14
N ALA A 291 25.63 9.81 -0.37
CA ALA A 291 25.48 10.06 -1.80
C ALA A 291 26.80 10.54 -2.45
N GLU A 292 27.57 11.38 -1.77
CA GLU A 292 28.90 11.82 -2.22
C GLU A 292 29.91 10.66 -2.26
N GLN A 293 29.95 9.80 -1.23
CA GLN A 293 30.85 8.64 -1.19
C GLN A 293 30.50 7.62 -2.27
N VAL A 294 29.22 7.34 -2.47
CA VAL A 294 28.77 6.41 -3.52
C VAL A 294 29.07 6.98 -4.91
N ALA A 295 28.82 8.27 -5.15
CA ALA A 295 29.08 8.92 -6.44
C ALA A 295 30.57 8.92 -6.83
N ALA A 296 31.48 8.86 -5.86
CA ALA A 296 32.91 8.75 -6.13
C ALA A 296 33.30 7.42 -6.80
N VAL A 297 32.49 6.37 -6.65
CA VAL A 297 32.70 5.04 -7.23
C VAL A 297 31.72 4.75 -8.38
N HIS A 298 30.46 5.14 -8.21
CA HIS A 298 29.38 4.97 -9.19
C HIS A 298 28.78 6.34 -9.53
N PRO A 299 29.35 7.12 -10.47
CA PRO A 299 28.96 8.51 -10.70
C PRO A 299 27.54 8.69 -11.28
N ASP A 300 27.01 7.66 -11.94
CA ASP A 300 25.70 7.72 -12.61
C ASP A 300 24.53 7.29 -11.72
N ILE A 301 24.80 6.68 -10.56
CA ILE A 301 23.74 6.18 -9.68
C ILE A 301 22.97 7.31 -9.01
N LYS A 302 21.65 7.14 -8.89
CA LYS A 302 20.82 7.99 -8.03
C LYS A 302 20.67 7.36 -6.65
N ILE A 303 20.90 8.16 -5.62
CA ILE A 303 20.53 7.80 -4.25
C ILE A 303 19.17 8.40 -3.97
N SER A 304 18.24 7.58 -3.51
CA SER A 304 16.92 8.09 -3.14
C SER A 304 16.65 7.91 -1.65
N PHE A 305 15.69 8.64 -1.10
CA PHE A 305 15.21 8.40 0.26
C PHE A 305 13.75 8.81 0.41
N TYR A 306 13.03 8.15 1.31
CA TYR A 306 11.66 8.52 1.66
C TYR A 306 11.62 9.82 2.44
N ALA A 307 10.94 10.83 1.89
CA ALA A 307 10.34 11.90 2.66
C ALA A 307 9.02 11.37 3.22
N TYR A 308 9.11 10.70 4.37
CA TYR A 308 8.03 9.96 5.01
C TYR A 308 8.01 10.24 6.52
N GLY A 309 6.82 10.22 7.11
CA GLY A 309 6.64 10.35 8.56
C GLY A 309 7.32 11.59 9.14
N SER A 310 8.27 11.39 10.06
CA SER A 310 9.06 12.45 10.69
C SER A 310 10.05 13.18 9.77
N THR A 311 10.16 12.76 8.50
CA THR A 311 10.96 13.42 7.45
C THR A 311 10.14 13.95 6.27
N VAL A 312 8.80 13.94 6.37
CA VAL A 312 7.89 14.21 5.24
C VAL A 312 8.05 15.61 4.61
N MET A 313 8.33 16.64 5.40
CA MET A 313 8.60 18.00 4.90
C MET A 313 10.10 18.26 4.74
N PRO A 314 10.53 19.16 3.85
CA PRO A 314 11.94 19.51 3.76
C PRO A 314 12.47 20.22 5.02
N PRO A 315 13.80 20.23 5.24
CA PRO A 315 14.40 21.03 6.30
C PRO A 315 14.00 22.52 6.20
N THR A 316 13.86 23.18 7.34
CA THR A 316 13.61 24.63 7.39
C THR A 316 14.91 25.43 7.33
N GLY A 317 14.83 26.65 6.78
CA GLY A 317 15.98 27.55 6.56
C GLY A 317 16.67 27.31 5.22
N ASP A 318 17.68 28.14 4.92
CA ASP A 318 18.37 28.14 3.62
C ASP A 318 19.77 27.48 3.67
N ASP A 319 20.21 27.04 4.85
CA ASP A 319 21.54 26.51 5.12
C ASP A 319 21.60 24.97 5.02
N TRP A 320 20.95 24.43 3.99
CA TRP A 320 21.02 23.02 3.60
C TRP A 320 20.84 22.90 2.08
N LYS A 321 21.27 21.78 1.52
CA LYS A 321 21.07 21.44 0.10
C LYS A 321 21.15 19.93 -0.06
N LEU A 322 20.55 19.40 -1.12
CA LEU A 322 20.70 18.01 -1.50
C LEU A 322 21.88 17.82 -2.46
N ALA A 323 22.62 16.72 -2.32
CA ALA A 323 23.67 16.31 -3.26
C ALA A 323 23.10 16.09 -4.69
N PRO A 324 23.90 16.29 -5.75
CA PRO A 324 23.44 16.25 -7.15
C PRO A 324 22.81 14.94 -7.63
N ASN A 325 23.19 13.83 -7.00
CA ASN A 325 22.69 12.50 -7.31
C ASN A 325 21.54 12.05 -6.41
N ILE A 326 20.97 12.95 -5.59
CA ILE A 326 19.83 12.61 -4.74
C ILE A 326 18.50 12.80 -5.47
N ILE A 327 17.58 11.86 -5.24
CA ILE A 327 16.16 11.94 -5.58
C ILE A 327 15.33 11.83 -4.28
N VAL A 328 14.32 12.68 -4.13
CA VAL A 328 13.40 12.59 -2.98
C VAL A 328 12.22 11.71 -3.36
N GLU A 329 11.93 10.69 -2.57
CA GLU A 329 10.72 9.86 -2.70
C GLU A 329 9.67 10.38 -1.72
N TYR A 330 8.75 11.22 -2.20
CA TYR A 330 7.70 11.81 -1.38
C TYR A 330 6.60 10.78 -1.10
N ALA A 331 6.53 10.30 0.13
CA ALA A 331 5.55 9.32 0.58
C ALA A 331 4.52 9.99 1.48
N TYR A 332 3.36 10.28 0.90
CA TYR A 332 2.32 11.06 1.58
C TYR A 332 1.59 10.29 2.69
N GLY A 333 1.71 8.96 2.76
CA GLY A 333 1.09 8.12 3.79
C GLY A 333 -0.42 8.33 3.88
N ASP A 334 -0.91 8.63 5.08
CA ASP A 334 -2.31 8.98 5.37
C ASP A 334 -2.59 10.49 5.17
N GLY A 335 -1.82 11.16 4.30
CA GLY A 335 -1.77 12.62 4.18
C GLY A 335 -2.33 13.23 2.90
N ILE A 336 -2.94 12.46 1.99
CA ILE A 336 -3.68 13.01 0.85
C ILE A 336 -5.15 12.59 0.94
N CYS A 337 -6.04 13.56 0.79
CA CYS A 337 -7.47 13.36 0.61
C CYS A 337 -7.78 13.21 -0.88
N LEU A 338 -8.29 12.05 -1.28
CA LEU A 338 -8.65 11.76 -2.68
C LEU A 338 -10.04 12.30 -3.07
N GLY A 339 -10.85 12.72 -2.09
CA GLY A 339 -12.16 13.34 -2.32
C GLY A 339 -12.10 14.81 -2.75
N HIS A 340 -10.93 15.45 -2.65
CA HIS A 340 -10.73 16.86 -2.98
C HIS A 340 -9.52 17.02 -3.89
N ASP A 341 -9.50 18.07 -4.70
CA ASP A 341 -8.30 18.43 -5.47
C ASP A 341 -7.16 18.84 -4.51
N LEU A 342 -5.90 18.65 -4.93
CA LEU A 342 -4.75 18.97 -4.07
C LEU A 342 -4.65 20.46 -3.71
N THR A 343 -5.19 21.34 -4.55
CA THR A 343 -5.19 22.79 -4.34
C THR A 343 -6.49 23.30 -3.71
N ALA A 344 -7.39 22.41 -3.26
CA ALA A 344 -8.64 22.82 -2.66
C ALA A 344 -8.40 23.57 -1.34
N GLU A 345 -8.84 24.82 -1.25
CA GLU A 345 -8.63 25.69 -0.08
C GLU A 345 -9.27 25.14 1.21
N ASN A 346 -10.31 24.32 1.07
CA ASN A 346 -11.05 23.69 2.17
C ASN A 346 -10.55 22.29 2.55
N CYS A 347 -9.34 21.89 2.13
CA CYS A 347 -8.74 20.61 2.51
C CYS A 347 -7.37 20.80 3.17
N PRO A 348 -7.31 20.92 4.52
CA PRO A 348 -6.06 21.16 5.25
C PRO A 348 -4.98 20.10 4.99
N THR A 349 -5.40 18.84 4.88
CA THR A 349 -4.53 17.70 4.54
C THR A 349 -3.88 17.89 3.17
N ASN A 350 -4.67 18.23 2.15
CA ASN A 350 -4.14 18.48 0.81
C ASN A 350 -3.31 19.76 0.73
N ALA A 351 -3.68 20.81 1.48
CA ALA A 351 -2.89 22.05 1.56
C ALA A 351 -1.48 21.78 2.12
N ALA A 352 -1.36 20.92 3.14
CA ALA A 352 -0.08 20.49 3.66
C ALA A 352 0.70 19.65 2.64
N ALA A 353 0.04 18.68 1.98
CA ALA A 353 0.68 17.86 0.95
C ALA A 353 1.16 18.69 -0.24
N HIS A 354 0.36 19.68 -0.67
CA HIS A 354 0.71 20.67 -1.68
C HIS A 354 1.98 21.43 -1.30
N ALA A 355 2.04 21.97 -0.08
CA ALA A 355 3.19 22.73 0.41
C ALA A 355 4.45 21.87 0.44
N TRP A 356 4.41 20.68 1.05
CA TRP A 356 5.60 19.84 1.19
C TRP A 356 6.13 19.34 -0.16
N LEU A 357 5.24 18.91 -1.07
CA LEU A 357 5.65 18.49 -2.40
C LEU A 357 6.29 19.66 -3.17
N SER A 358 5.69 20.84 -3.11
CA SER A 358 6.20 22.04 -3.77
C SER A 358 7.55 22.47 -3.20
N ASP A 359 7.73 22.42 -1.88
CA ASP A 359 8.97 22.78 -1.21
C ASP A 359 10.10 21.77 -1.55
N TRP A 360 9.79 20.47 -1.63
CA TRP A 360 10.75 19.47 -2.10
C TRP A 360 11.14 19.68 -3.56
N ALA A 361 10.19 20.01 -4.42
CA ALA A 361 10.48 20.35 -5.81
C ALA A 361 11.36 21.62 -5.93
N ALA A 362 11.10 22.62 -5.08
CA ALA A 362 11.89 23.84 -5.00
C ALA A 362 13.32 23.62 -4.48
N ALA A 363 13.58 22.51 -3.78
CA ALA A 363 14.93 22.12 -3.33
C ALA A 363 15.88 21.75 -4.49
N GLY A 364 15.41 21.76 -5.74
CA GLY A 364 16.24 21.66 -6.94
C GLY A 364 16.71 20.24 -7.27
N ARG A 365 16.00 19.22 -6.76
CA ARG A 365 16.22 17.80 -7.10
C ARG A 365 14.95 17.15 -7.61
N PRO A 366 15.06 16.10 -8.44
CA PRO A 366 13.90 15.36 -8.89
C PRO A 366 13.15 14.73 -7.72
N VAL A 367 11.82 14.69 -7.84
CA VAL A 367 10.94 14.02 -6.89
C VAL A 367 10.29 12.80 -7.54
N ILE A 368 10.17 11.73 -6.77
CA ILE A 368 9.36 10.55 -7.06
C ILE A 368 8.16 10.61 -6.13
N MET A 369 6.96 10.34 -6.65
CA MET A 369 5.81 10.10 -5.79
C MET A 369 5.83 8.63 -5.33
N TYR A 370 5.76 8.40 -4.02
CA TYR A 370 5.44 7.08 -3.47
C TYR A 370 3.94 7.03 -3.19
N ASP A 371 3.24 6.34 -4.09
CA ASP A 371 1.78 6.25 -4.15
C ASP A 371 1.22 5.19 -3.19
N TYR A 372 -0.03 5.34 -2.79
CA TYR A 372 -0.75 4.37 -1.96
C TYR A 372 -2.10 4.01 -2.59
N PRO A 373 -2.61 2.79 -2.37
CA PRO A 373 -3.90 2.39 -2.93
C PRO A 373 -5.02 3.31 -2.40
N PRO A 374 -6.01 3.70 -3.24
CA PRO A 374 -7.12 4.55 -2.79
C PRO A 374 -7.93 3.98 -1.62
N GLY A 375 -7.97 2.64 -1.48
CA GLY A 375 -8.58 1.94 -0.35
C GLY A 375 -7.75 1.97 0.95
N GLY A 376 -6.55 2.54 0.94
CA GLY A 376 -5.62 2.52 2.08
C GLY A 376 -5.36 1.10 2.59
N GLY A 377 -5.56 0.88 3.89
CA GLY A 377 -5.43 -0.44 4.53
C GLY A 377 -6.54 -1.44 4.17
N ASN A 378 -7.56 -1.04 3.41
CA ASN A 378 -8.65 -1.90 2.98
C ASN A 378 -8.31 -2.52 1.62
N PHE A 379 -7.92 -3.79 1.65
CA PHE A 379 -7.57 -4.56 0.47
C PHE A 379 -8.76 -5.33 -0.09
N ASP A 380 -8.64 -5.77 -1.35
CA ASP A 380 -9.59 -6.66 -2.01
C ASP A 380 -11.01 -6.07 -2.18
N VAL A 381 -11.09 -4.74 -2.23
CA VAL A 381 -12.30 -3.95 -2.50
C VAL A 381 -12.23 -3.29 -3.88
N PRO A 382 -13.36 -2.89 -4.48
CA PRO A 382 -13.33 -2.11 -5.72
C PRO A 382 -12.53 -0.82 -5.52
N THR A 383 -11.67 -0.48 -6.46
CA THR A 383 -10.93 0.77 -6.40
C THR A 383 -11.72 1.91 -7.04
N GLY A 384 -11.95 2.99 -6.29
CA GLY A 384 -12.55 4.24 -6.79
C GLY A 384 -11.52 5.35 -7.02
N HIS A 385 -12.01 6.58 -7.18
CA HIS A 385 -11.26 7.79 -7.54
C HIS A 385 -10.56 7.73 -8.91
N LEU A 386 -11.15 7.03 -9.87
CA LEU A 386 -10.59 6.79 -11.20
C LEU A 386 -10.30 8.10 -11.95
N ARG A 387 -11.23 9.06 -11.93
CA ARG A 387 -11.07 10.34 -12.66
C ARG A 387 -10.15 11.30 -11.91
N ARG A 388 -10.31 11.39 -10.59
CA ARG A 388 -9.49 12.29 -9.74
C ARG A 388 -8.03 11.89 -9.71
N TYR A 389 -7.71 10.62 -9.93
CA TYR A 389 -6.32 10.17 -10.01
C TYR A 389 -5.54 10.84 -11.15
N GLN A 390 -6.16 11.07 -12.32
CA GLN A 390 -5.51 11.83 -13.39
C GLN A 390 -5.16 13.26 -12.95
N THR A 391 -6.04 13.91 -12.18
CA THR A 391 -5.78 15.24 -11.62
C THR A 391 -4.56 15.22 -10.70
N LEU A 392 -4.45 14.22 -9.82
CA LEU A 392 -3.27 14.02 -8.95
C LEU A 392 -1.98 13.86 -9.78
N LEU A 393 -2.00 13.03 -10.82
CA LEU A 393 -0.85 12.79 -11.68
C LEU A 393 -0.42 14.07 -12.44
N ARG A 394 -1.37 14.77 -13.07
CA ARG A 394 -1.10 16.03 -13.80
C ARG A 394 -0.53 17.09 -12.88
N TYR A 395 -1.16 17.25 -11.71
CA TYR A 395 -0.70 18.18 -10.70
C TYR A 395 0.73 17.86 -10.28
N SER A 396 1.02 16.59 -9.98
CA SER A 396 2.34 16.15 -9.52
C SER A 396 3.41 16.36 -10.60
N GLN A 397 3.11 16.00 -11.85
CA GLN A 397 4.01 16.25 -12.99
C GLN A 397 4.34 17.74 -13.13
N ALA A 398 3.33 18.61 -13.03
CA ALA A 398 3.51 20.06 -13.10
C ALA A 398 4.37 20.63 -11.96
N HIS A 399 4.49 19.91 -10.85
CA HIS A 399 5.31 20.27 -9.67
C HIS A 399 6.61 19.46 -9.60
N GLY A 400 7.13 18.98 -10.73
CA GLY A 400 8.48 18.41 -10.80
C GLY A 400 8.61 16.95 -10.37
N VAL A 401 7.49 16.23 -10.20
CA VAL A 401 7.52 14.77 -10.02
C VAL A 401 7.83 14.11 -11.36
N ILE A 402 8.89 13.30 -11.40
CA ILE A 402 9.40 12.67 -12.62
C ILE A 402 9.14 11.15 -12.68
N ALA A 403 8.68 10.55 -11.57
CA ALA A 403 8.57 9.12 -11.45
C ALA A 403 7.50 8.72 -10.40
N TRP A 404 6.98 7.51 -10.54
CA TRP A 404 5.88 6.98 -9.74
C TRP A 404 6.21 5.59 -9.22
N ALA A 405 6.38 5.51 -7.90
CA ALA A 405 6.62 4.31 -7.13
C ALA A 405 5.45 4.09 -6.15
N GLY A 406 5.58 3.16 -5.21
CA GLY A 406 4.64 3.04 -4.10
C GLY A 406 4.03 1.65 -3.93
N GLU A 407 2.82 1.63 -3.39
CA GLU A 407 2.02 0.43 -3.15
C GLU A 407 0.76 0.42 -4.01
N GLY A 408 0.22 -0.77 -4.25
CA GLY A 408 -1.05 -0.94 -4.93
C GLY A 408 -1.74 -2.22 -4.49
N GLN A 409 -3.02 -2.41 -4.85
CA GLN A 409 -3.70 -3.66 -4.51
C GLN A 409 -3.03 -4.85 -5.23
N GLY A 410 -2.77 -5.94 -4.52
CA GLY A 410 -2.18 -7.14 -5.09
C GLY A 410 -3.16 -8.03 -5.84
N SER A 411 -4.46 -7.80 -5.64
CA SER A 411 -5.56 -8.44 -6.36
C SER A 411 -6.01 -7.59 -7.55
N TRP A 412 -6.26 -8.25 -8.68
CA TRP A 412 -6.89 -7.61 -9.85
C TRP A 412 -8.42 -7.73 -9.82
N ALA A 413 -8.99 -8.58 -8.95
CA ALA A 413 -10.43 -8.60 -8.73
C ALA A 413 -10.84 -7.33 -7.98
N GLY A 414 -11.72 -6.52 -8.60
CA GLY A 414 -12.12 -5.19 -8.13
C GLY A 414 -11.20 -4.03 -8.54
N SER A 415 -9.92 -4.32 -8.87
CA SER A 415 -8.91 -3.29 -9.18
C SER A 415 -8.32 -3.38 -10.59
N GLY A 416 -8.84 -4.27 -11.44
CA GLY A 416 -8.34 -4.44 -12.82
C GLY A 416 -8.40 -3.17 -13.66
N LEU A 417 -9.51 -2.45 -13.64
CA LEU A 417 -9.66 -1.16 -14.34
C LEU A 417 -8.67 -0.13 -13.78
N TRP A 418 -8.52 -0.06 -12.46
CA TRP A 418 -7.56 0.84 -11.81
C TRP A 418 -6.12 0.59 -12.26
N HIS A 419 -5.64 -0.65 -12.22
CA HIS A 419 -4.28 -0.98 -12.63
C HIS A 419 -4.03 -0.67 -14.11
N TYR A 420 -5.02 -0.93 -14.97
CA TYR A 420 -4.94 -0.56 -16.38
C TYR A 420 -4.87 0.96 -16.58
N LEU A 421 -5.79 1.71 -15.95
CA LEU A 421 -5.81 3.17 -16.01
C LEU A 421 -4.52 3.78 -15.47
N LYS A 422 -4.05 3.32 -14.29
CA LYS A 422 -2.78 3.74 -13.71
C LYS A 422 -1.64 3.51 -14.70
N GLY A 423 -1.55 2.31 -15.30
CA GLY A 423 -0.52 2.03 -16.30
C GLY A 423 -0.55 2.97 -17.51
N ARG A 424 -1.74 3.23 -18.05
CA ARG A 424 -1.90 4.14 -19.19
C ARG A 424 -1.64 5.60 -18.85
N LEU A 425 -2.03 6.05 -17.66
CA LEU A 425 -1.78 7.43 -17.21
C LEU A 425 -0.32 7.66 -16.80
N LEU A 426 0.37 6.64 -16.30
CA LEU A 426 1.81 6.74 -16.05
C LEU A 426 2.63 6.78 -17.34
N TRP A 427 2.13 6.12 -18.40
CA TRP A 427 2.66 6.27 -19.75
C TRP A 427 2.32 7.65 -20.31
N ASP A 428 1.03 7.97 -20.44
CA ASP A 428 0.52 9.25 -20.91
C ASP A 428 -0.56 9.81 -19.99
N VAL A 429 -0.17 10.80 -19.18
CA VAL A 429 -1.08 11.44 -18.22
C VAL A 429 -2.24 12.17 -18.90
N ASN A 430 -2.15 12.44 -20.20
CA ASN A 430 -3.23 13.07 -20.96
C ASN A 430 -4.18 12.10 -21.65
N SER A 431 -4.00 10.79 -21.46
CA SER A 431 -4.94 9.78 -21.95
C SER A 431 -6.38 10.09 -21.54
N ASP A 432 -7.33 9.87 -22.45
CA ASP A 432 -8.75 10.07 -22.15
C ASP A 432 -9.27 8.93 -21.27
N VAL A 433 -9.46 9.23 -19.98
CA VAL A 433 -9.95 8.28 -18.97
C VAL A 433 -11.33 7.73 -19.34
N SER A 434 -12.21 8.55 -19.94
CA SER A 434 -13.55 8.08 -20.32
C SER A 434 -13.49 7.03 -21.43
N ILE A 435 -12.62 7.25 -22.42
CA ILE A 435 -12.38 6.27 -23.50
C ILE A 435 -11.78 4.98 -22.92
N LEU A 436 -10.77 5.08 -22.06
CA LEU A 436 -10.15 3.91 -21.44
C LEU A 436 -11.14 3.08 -20.60
N ILE A 437 -12.05 3.73 -19.86
CA ILE A 437 -13.11 3.06 -19.11
C ILE A 437 -14.12 2.38 -20.06
N ALA A 438 -14.53 3.08 -21.13
CA ALA A 438 -15.48 2.53 -22.10
C ALA A 438 -14.91 1.31 -22.83
N GLU A 439 -13.67 1.38 -23.32
CA GLU A 439 -12.95 0.25 -23.94
C GLU A 439 -12.83 -0.93 -22.98
N PHE A 440 -12.39 -0.66 -21.73
CA PHE A 440 -12.30 -1.72 -20.72
C PHE A 440 -13.66 -2.38 -20.50
N CYS A 441 -14.74 -1.60 -20.37
CA CYS A 441 -16.05 -2.17 -20.11
C CYS A 441 -16.57 -3.00 -21.27
N HIS A 442 -16.31 -2.56 -22.52
CA HIS A 442 -16.62 -3.31 -23.72
C HIS A 442 -15.90 -4.67 -23.72
N ASP A 443 -14.58 -4.65 -23.59
CA ASP A 443 -13.75 -5.85 -23.74
C ASP A 443 -13.89 -6.83 -22.56
N ILE A 444 -14.08 -6.32 -21.34
CA ILE A 444 -14.10 -7.13 -20.10
C ILE A 444 -15.51 -7.59 -19.74
N TYR A 445 -16.56 -6.83 -20.04
CA TYR A 445 -17.92 -7.17 -19.62
C TYR A 445 -18.87 -7.49 -20.79
N GLY A 446 -18.47 -7.21 -22.03
CA GLY A 446 -19.19 -7.62 -23.24
C GLY A 446 -20.66 -7.16 -23.23
N PRO A 447 -21.65 -8.07 -23.23
CA PRO A 447 -23.07 -7.69 -23.19
C PRO A 447 -23.47 -6.78 -22.01
N ALA A 448 -22.70 -6.79 -20.92
CA ALA A 448 -22.95 -5.96 -19.74
C ALA A 448 -22.18 -4.61 -19.76
N GLU A 449 -21.56 -4.23 -20.88
CA GLU A 449 -20.71 -3.03 -20.98
C GLU A 449 -21.38 -1.75 -20.49
N THR A 450 -22.65 -1.52 -20.85
CA THR A 450 -23.35 -0.29 -20.52
C THR A 450 -23.67 -0.24 -19.03
N THR A 451 -24.12 -1.35 -18.48
CA THR A 451 -24.40 -1.51 -17.04
C THR A 451 -23.14 -1.32 -16.21
N MET A 452 -22.01 -1.88 -16.66
CA MET A 452 -20.74 -1.73 -15.96
C MET A 452 -20.14 -0.33 -16.09
N GLN A 453 -20.34 0.37 -17.22
CA GLN A 453 -20.02 1.80 -17.31
C GLN A 453 -20.84 2.60 -16.30
N SER A 454 -22.14 2.33 -16.18
CA SER A 454 -23.00 2.95 -15.17
C SER A 454 -22.52 2.64 -13.75
N PHE A 455 -22.10 1.41 -13.45
CA PHE A 455 -21.53 1.04 -12.15
C PHE A 455 -20.35 1.94 -11.77
N TYR A 456 -19.37 2.12 -12.67
CA TYR A 456 -18.21 2.97 -12.36
C TYR A 456 -18.57 4.45 -12.24
N VAL A 457 -19.48 4.96 -13.09
CA VAL A 457 -19.95 6.35 -13.01
C VAL A 457 -20.68 6.60 -11.70
N GLU A 458 -21.59 5.72 -11.31
CA GLU A 458 -22.34 5.85 -10.07
C GLU A 458 -21.46 5.64 -8.84
N PHE A 459 -20.43 4.80 -8.93
CA PHE A 459 -19.49 4.60 -7.84
C PHE A 459 -18.67 5.88 -7.58
N GLU A 460 -18.12 6.51 -8.62
CA GLU A 460 -17.45 7.82 -8.49
C GLU A 460 -18.42 8.88 -7.95
N ALA A 461 -19.66 8.92 -8.43
CA ALA A 461 -20.66 9.88 -7.97
C ALA A 461 -21.08 9.68 -6.50
N ALA A 462 -21.04 8.44 -6.00
CA ALA A 462 -21.26 8.13 -4.59
C ALA A 462 -20.08 8.59 -3.73
N LEU A 463 -18.85 8.45 -4.24
CA LEU A 463 -17.65 8.97 -3.57
C LEU A 463 -17.67 10.51 -3.51
N ASP A 464 -18.06 11.19 -4.59
CA ASP A 464 -18.13 12.67 -4.62
C ASP A 464 -19.19 13.26 -3.67
N GLN A 465 -20.14 12.45 -3.18
CA GLN A 465 -21.16 12.86 -2.20
C GLN A 465 -20.69 12.73 -0.74
N ILE A 466 -19.52 12.13 -0.50
CA ILE A 466 -18.98 12.02 0.85
C ILE A 466 -18.38 13.38 1.24
N ASP A 467 -19.05 14.07 2.17
CA ASP A 467 -18.66 15.40 2.65
C ASP A 467 -17.32 15.40 3.43
N ASP A 468 -16.93 14.25 4.02
CA ASP A 468 -15.73 14.13 4.85
C ASP A 468 -14.46 13.88 4.00
N HIS A 469 -13.28 14.07 4.60
CA HIS A 469 -12.01 13.80 3.95
C HIS A 469 -11.83 12.30 3.68
N GLN A 470 -11.56 11.97 2.42
CA GLN A 470 -11.38 10.61 1.94
C GLN A 470 -9.89 10.26 1.93
N ILE A 471 -9.40 9.89 3.11
CA ILE A 471 -7.99 9.63 3.41
C ILE A 471 -7.85 8.16 3.79
N TRP A 472 -6.86 7.48 3.22
CA TRP A 472 -6.48 6.11 3.61
C TRP A 472 -7.67 5.12 3.65
N GLY A 473 -8.59 5.22 2.68
CA GLY A 473 -9.75 4.33 2.59
C GLY A 473 -10.93 4.65 3.50
N SER A 474 -10.95 5.80 4.19
CA SER A 474 -12.07 6.22 5.06
C SER A 474 -13.43 6.24 4.34
N TRP A 475 -13.44 6.41 3.02
CA TRP A 475 -14.63 6.42 2.18
C TRP A 475 -15.42 5.10 2.22
N ILE A 476 -14.78 3.96 2.50
CA ILE A 476 -15.42 2.63 2.48
C ILE A 476 -16.56 2.56 3.49
N THR A 477 -16.33 3.01 4.71
CA THR A 477 -17.35 3.07 5.77
C THR A 477 -18.27 4.28 5.62
N ALA A 478 -17.81 5.34 4.94
CA ALA A 478 -18.58 6.58 4.76
C ALA A 478 -19.55 6.55 3.56
N LEU A 479 -19.43 5.61 2.62
CA LEU A 479 -20.37 5.49 1.49
C LEU A 479 -21.83 5.42 2.00
N PRO A 480 -22.81 6.08 1.38
CA PRO A 480 -24.20 5.97 1.80
C PRO A 480 -24.80 4.58 1.50
N ASP A 481 -25.64 4.05 2.39
CA ASP A 481 -26.23 2.71 2.23
C ASP A 481 -27.08 2.59 0.94
N GLN A 482 -27.82 3.64 0.58
CA GLN A 482 -28.60 3.70 -0.65
C GLN A 482 -27.74 3.51 -1.92
N ASP A 483 -26.52 4.04 -1.90
CA ASP A 483 -25.59 3.94 -3.02
C ASP A 483 -24.97 2.55 -3.09
N VAL A 484 -24.66 1.95 -1.94
CA VAL A 484 -24.21 0.55 -1.86
C VAL A 484 -25.27 -0.40 -2.41
N GLU A 485 -26.55 -0.21 -2.05
CA GLU A 485 -27.67 -1.00 -2.57
C GLU A 485 -27.82 -0.84 -4.08
N ARG A 486 -27.71 0.38 -4.59
CA ARG A 486 -27.79 0.70 -6.02
C ARG A 486 -26.65 0.08 -6.83
N LEU A 487 -25.42 0.20 -6.35
CA LEU A 487 -24.24 -0.42 -6.97
C LEU A 487 -24.34 -1.95 -6.99
N SER A 488 -24.83 -2.55 -5.91
CA SER A 488 -25.09 -3.99 -5.86
C SER A 488 -26.14 -4.44 -6.88
N ALA A 489 -27.19 -3.64 -7.10
CA ALA A 489 -28.23 -3.91 -8.08
C ALA A 489 -27.70 -3.87 -9.52
N LEU A 490 -26.84 -2.90 -9.86
CA LEU A 490 -26.16 -2.85 -11.17
C LEU A 490 -25.31 -4.09 -11.43
N LEU A 491 -24.59 -4.58 -10.43
CA LEU A 491 -23.85 -5.82 -10.56
C LEU A 491 -24.78 -7.02 -10.78
N SER A 492 -25.98 -7.05 -10.19
CA SER A 492 -26.94 -8.14 -10.39
C SER A 492 -27.59 -8.10 -11.77
N GLU A 493 -27.79 -6.90 -12.31
CA GLU A 493 -28.19 -6.72 -13.70
C GLU A 493 -27.10 -7.21 -14.66
N ALA A 494 -25.84 -6.83 -14.41
CA ALA A 494 -24.70 -7.28 -15.22
C ALA A 494 -24.58 -8.82 -15.23
N GLU A 495 -24.71 -9.47 -14.06
CA GLU A 495 -24.73 -10.94 -13.92
C GLU A 495 -25.78 -11.60 -14.81
N THR A 496 -26.94 -10.94 -15.00
CA THR A 496 -28.03 -11.43 -15.86
C THR A 496 -27.75 -11.19 -17.34
N GLN A 497 -27.12 -10.07 -17.69
CA GLN A 497 -26.82 -9.69 -19.08
C GLN A 497 -25.69 -10.53 -19.69
N ALA A 498 -24.70 -10.94 -18.90
CA ALA A 498 -23.54 -11.69 -19.37
C ALA A 498 -23.28 -12.96 -18.53
N PRO A 499 -24.17 -13.97 -18.60
CA PRO A 499 -24.12 -15.16 -17.74
C PRO A 499 -23.13 -16.24 -18.21
N ALA A 500 -22.36 -15.97 -19.27
CA ALA A 500 -21.48 -16.94 -19.90
C ALA A 500 -20.00 -16.49 -19.91
N PRO A 501 -19.06 -17.44 -19.93
CA PRO A 501 -17.63 -17.13 -20.08
C PRO A 501 -17.32 -16.39 -21.39
N PRO A 502 -16.33 -15.49 -21.40
CA PRO A 502 -15.49 -15.11 -20.24
C PRO A 502 -16.12 -14.07 -19.29
N PHE A 503 -17.22 -13.44 -19.68
CA PHE A 503 -17.75 -12.24 -19.02
C PHE A 503 -18.32 -12.50 -17.62
N ASP A 504 -18.95 -13.66 -17.40
CA ASP A 504 -19.48 -14.08 -16.10
C ASP A 504 -18.40 -14.06 -15.01
N ARG A 505 -17.20 -14.54 -15.34
CA ARG A 505 -16.04 -14.57 -14.45
C ARG A 505 -15.55 -13.17 -14.10
N HIS A 506 -15.56 -12.23 -15.04
CA HIS A 506 -15.16 -10.85 -14.77
C HIS A 506 -16.16 -10.10 -13.90
N ILE A 507 -17.45 -10.34 -14.11
CA ILE A 507 -18.50 -9.80 -13.25
C ILE A 507 -18.36 -10.42 -11.85
N ALA A 508 -18.10 -11.73 -11.77
CA ALA A 508 -17.83 -12.41 -10.51
C ALA A 508 -16.60 -11.84 -9.76
N MET A 509 -15.53 -11.44 -10.46
CA MET A 509 -14.39 -10.74 -9.87
C MET A 509 -14.82 -9.43 -9.19
N MET A 510 -15.60 -8.60 -9.89
CA MET A 510 -16.08 -7.34 -9.32
C MET A 510 -17.07 -7.58 -8.17
N ARG A 511 -17.98 -8.55 -8.31
CA ARG A 511 -18.91 -8.95 -7.25
C ARG A 511 -18.19 -9.40 -5.99
N ALA A 512 -17.14 -10.23 -6.11
CA ALA A 512 -16.37 -10.69 -4.97
C ALA A 512 -15.72 -9.51 -4.21
N ALA A 513 -15.13 -8.57 -4.95
CA ALA A 513 -14.54 -7.38 -4.36
C ALA A 513 -15.60 -6.49 -3.69
N PHE A 514 -16.74 -6.26 -4.36
CA PHE A 514 -17.84 -5.47 -3.81
C PHE A 514 -18.44 -6.09 -2.54
N ASN A 515 -18.59 -7.42 -2.50
CA ASN A 515 -18.98 -8.12 -1.29
C ASN A 515 -17.97 -7.91 -0.16
N THR A 516 -16.67 -7.82 -0.47
CA THR A 516 -15.63 -7.55 0.54
C THR A 516 -15.74 -6.14 1.09
N LEU A 517 -16.03 -5.15 0.26
CA LEU A 517 -16.34 -3.78 0.69
C LEU A 517 -17.52 -3.77 1.68
N GLU A 518 -18.60 -4.46 1.34
CA GLU A 518 -19.78 -4.51 2.20
C GLU A 518 -19.52 -5.29 3.51
N MET A 519 -18.77 -6.38 3.43
CA MET A 519 -18.31 -7.12 4.61
C MET A 519 -17.48 -6.24 5.56
N GLN A 520 -16.59 -5.38 5.05
CA GLN A 520 -15.83 -4.43 5.87
C GLN A 520 -16.73 -3.38 6.55
N ARG A 521 -17.77 -2.90 5.86
CA ARG A 521 -18.79 -2.00 6.44
C ARG A 521 -19.56 -2.68 7.56
N LEU A 522 -20.07 -3.89 7.32
CA LEU A 522 -20.78 -4.70 8.32
C LEU A 522 -19.87 -5.05 9.51
N ALA A 523 -18.58 -5.24 9.24
CA ALA A 523 -17.58 -5.51 10.27
C ALA A 523 -17.32 -4.30 11.19
N THR A 524 -17.65 -3.11 10.74
CA THR A 524 -17.50 -1.87 11.51
C THR A 524 -18.76 -1.55 12.33
N ALA A 525 -19.95 -1.80 11.77
CA ALA A 525 -21.22 -1.53 12.46
C ALA A 525 -21.56 -2.52 13.60
N ALA A 526 -21.06 -3.76 13.52
CA ALA A 526 -21.10 -4.77 14.59
C ALA A 526 -22.48 -5.03 15.26
N ASN A 527 -23.55 -5.29 14.47
CA ASN A 527 -24.88 -5.72 14.96
C ASN A 527 -25.33 -7.12 14.45
N GLU A 528 -26.25 -7.80 15.15
CA GLU A 528 -26.60 -9.23 14.93
C GLU A 528 -27.12 -9.52 13.53
N SER A 529 -28.01 -8.67 13.01
CA SER A 529 -28.51 -8.77 11.63
C SER A 529 -27.40 -8.56 10.62
N GLY A 530 -26.47 -7.64 10.91
CA GLY A 530 -25.26 -7.40 10.13
C GLY A 530 -24.34 -8.61 10.09
N PHE A 531 -24.26 -9.42 11.14
CA PHE A 531 -23.49 -10.67 11.10
C PHE A 531 -24.07 -11.72 10.17
N ALA A 532 -25.38 -11.93 10.26
CA ALA A 532 -26.05 -12.93 9.45
C ALA A 532 -25.87 -12.58 7.97
N ARG A 533 -25.98 -11.29 7.64
CA ARG A 533 -25.66 -10.75 6.32
C ARG A 533 -24.18 -10.95 5.96
N TYR A 534 -23.25 -10.60 6.85
CA TYR A 534 -21.81 -10.80 6.65
C TYR A 534 -21.47 -12.26 6.36
N ASN A 535 -21.94 -13.21 7.16
CA ASN A 535 -21.63 -14.64 6.99
C ASN A 535 -22.20 -15.19 5.70
N LYS A 536 -23.45 -14.85 5.39
CA LYS A 536 -24.09 -15.24 4.13
C LYS A 536 -23.30 -14.70 2.94
N MET A 537 -22.88 -13.44 3.01
CA MET A 537 -22.10 -12.79 1.97
C MET A 537 -20.70 -13.40 1.83
N ARG A 538 -20.01 -13.67 2.93
CA ARG A 538 -18.72 -14.36 2.98
C ARG A 538 -18.80 -15.73 2.30
N GLU A 539 -19.79 -16.55 2.66
CA GLU A 539 -19.99 -17.88 2.09
C GLU A 539 -20.31 -17.81 0.60
N ALA A 540 -21.19 -16.89 0.20
CA ALA A 540 -21.48 -16.65 -1.21
C ALA A 540 -20.24 -16.20 -1.99
N THR A 541 -19.40 -15.35 -1.40
CA THR A 541 -18.16 -14.84 -2.00
C THR A 541 -17.12 -15.95 -2.14
N LEU A 542 -16.94 -16.78 -1.11
CA LEU A 542 -16.05 -17.94 -1.18
C LEU A 542 -16.50 -18.91 -2.28
N ALA A 543 -17.80 -19.22 -2.33
CA ALA A 543 -18.35 -20.08 -3.37
C ALA A 543 -18.17 -19.48 -4.78
N LEU A 544 -18.25 -18.16 -4.92
CA LEU A 544 -17.99 -17.45 -6.17
C LEU A 544 -16.51 -17.55 -6.59
N VAL A 545 -15.60 -17.31 -5.64
CA VAL A 545 -14.14 -17.45 -5.83
C VAL A 545 -13.78 -18.86 -6.28
N GLU A 546 -14.36 -19.89 -5.66
CA GLU A 546 -14.11 -21.29 -6.01
C GLU A 546 -14.73 -21.67 -7.35
N ARG A 547 -16.00 -21.31 -7.59
CA ARG A 547 -16.73 -21.66 -8.80
C ARG A 547 -16.07 -21.12 -10.07
N HIS A 548 -15.63 -19.87 -10.05
CA HIS A 548 -15.04 -19.21 -11.23
C HIS A 548 -13.50 -19.25 -11.23
N ASN A 549 -12.89 -19.93 -10.26
CA ASN A 549 -11.44 -19.92 -10.05
C ASN A 549 -10.86 -18.49 -10.12
N LEU A 550 -11.40 -17.61 -9.27
CA LEU A 550 -11.08 -16.21 -9.30
C LEU A 550 -9.61 -15.97 -8.89
N PRO A 551 -8.92 -15.01 -9.53
CA PRO A 551 -7.53 -14.70 -9.26
C PRO A 551 -7.37 -13.82 -8.02
N VAL A 552 -7.63 -14.39 -6.85
CA VAL A 552 -7.53 -13.72 -5.55
C VAL A 552 -6.25 -14.08 -4.83
N THR A 553 -5.81 -13.22 -3.90
CA THR A 553 -4.63 -13.48 -3.05
C THR A 553 -4.89 -14.65 -2.10
N ASP A 554 -3.84 -15.38 -1.71
CA ASP A 554 -3.96 -16.46 -0.72
C ASP A 554 -4.50 -15.93 0.61
N ARG A 555 -4.08 -14.72 0.99
CA ARG A 555 -4.61 -13.99 2.14
C ARG A 555 -6.13 -13.84 2.05
N TRP A 556 -6.65 -13.32 0.94
CA TRP A 556 -8.09 -13.08 0.80
C TRP A 556 -8.89 -14.40 0.83
N ARG A 557 -8.40 -15.44 0.16
CA ARG A 557 -9.01 -16.78 0.21
C ARG A 557 -9.07 -17.33 1.64
N ASP A 558 -7.98 -17.18 2.39
CA ASP A 558 -7.90 -17.58 3.79
C ASP A 558 -8.85 -16.80 4.69
N GLU A 559 -8.97 -15.49 4.49
CA GLU A 559 -9.89 -14.62 5.23
C GLU A 559 -11.35 -15.06 5.02
N LEU A 560 -11.75 -15.33 3.77
CA LEU A 560 -13.09 -15.83 3.43
C LEU A 560 -13.37 -17.19 4.09
N ALA A 561 -12.41 -18.12 4.02
CA ALA A 561 -12.56 -19.48 4.55
C ALA A 561 -12.65 -19.51 6.09
N LYS A 562 -11.76 -18.78 6.78
CA LYS A 562 -11.61 -18.85 8.23
C LYS A 562 -12.68 -18.07 8.99
N ASN A 563 -13.28 -17.04 8.36
CA ASN A 563 -14.16 -16.08 9.01
C ASN A 563 -13.54 -15.47 10.28
N PRO A 564 -12.55 -14.57 10.14
CA PRO A 564 -11.91 -13.97 11.29
C PRO A 564 -12.87 -13.08 12.11
N TYR A 565 -13.91 -12.53 11.49
CA TYR A 565 -14.83 -11.60 12.16
C TYR A 565 -15.89 -12.34 12.98
N ARG A 566 -15.90 -12.12 14.31
CA ARG A 566 -16.88 -12.71 15.26
C ARG A 566 -17.18 -11.75 16.42
N PRO A 567 -17.89 -10.65 16.23
CA PRO A 567 -18.14 -9.70 17.31
C PRO A 567 -19.30 -10.20 18.23
N PRO A 568 -19.39 -9.70 19.46
CA PRO A 568 -20.37 -10.13 20.45
C PRO A 568 -21.70 -9.39 20.32
N PHE A 569 -22.44 -9.61 19.23
CA PHE A 569 -23.61 -8.79 18.86
C PHE A 569 -24.69 -8.62 19.94
N LYS A 570 -25.04 -9.70 20.65
CA LYS A 570 -26.02 -9.63 21.74
C LYS A 570 -25.55 -8.75 22.90
N ALA A 571 -24.24 -8.70 23.14
CA ALA A 571 -23.65 -7.80 24.12
C ALA A 571 -23.62 -6.36 23.60
N LEU A 572 -23.36 -6.13 22.31
CA LEU A 572 -23.25 -4.78 21.75
C LEU A 572 -24.58 -4.01 21.72
N ASN A 573 -25.71 -4.72 21.60
CA ASN A 573 -27.05 -4.12 21.61
C ASN A 573 -27.73 -4.17 22.99
N ALA A 574 -27.03 -4.64 24.02
CA ALA A 574 -27.57 -4.80 25.35
C ALA A 574 -27.61 -3.48 26.13
N LYS A 575 -28.52 -3.41 27.12
CA LYS A 575 -28.57 -2.28 28.04
C LYS A 575 -27.30 -2.31 28.90
N GLU A 576 -26.55 -1.22 28.92
CA GLU A 576 -25.43 -1.08 29.86
C GLU A 576 -25.96 -1.11 31.30
N LEU A 577 -25.40 -2.00 32.11
CA LEU A 577 -25.71 -2.12 33.53
C LEU A 577 -24.66 -1.41 34.39
N LEU A 578 -23.39 -1.60 34.03
CA LEU A 578 -22.25 -1.10 34.79
C LEU A 578 -21.07 -0.90 33.85
N ASP A 579 -20.47 0.28 33.89
CA ASP A 579 -19.13 0.50 33.36
C ASP A 579 -18.12 0.16 34.45
N LEU A 580 -17.21 -0.79 34.19
CA LEU A 580 -16.22 -1.18 35.19
C LEU A 580 -15.15 -0.10 35.26
N GLU A 581 -14.70 0.21 36.48
CA GLU A 581 -13.57 1.12 36.67
C GLU A 581 -12.37 0.67 35.85
N SER A 582 -11.70 1.62 35.20
CA SER A 582 -10.59 1.30 34.30
C SER A 582 -9.35 0.78 35.05
N GLY A 583 -9.20 1.09 36.35
CA GLY A 583 -8.08 0.65 37.19
C GLY A 583 -8.22 -0.80 37.64
N TRP A 584 -7.38 -1.69 37.11
CA TRP A 584 -7.36 -3.12 37.40
C TRP A 584 -6.00 -3.52 37.99
N GLN A 585 -5.93 -4.69 38.61
CA GLN A 585 -4.67 -5.32 38.98
C GLN A 585 -4.12 -6.11 37.78
N PHE A 586 -2.81 -6.05 37.57
CA PHE A 586 -2.11 -6.69 36.47
C PHE A 586 -0.83 -7.37 36.92
N ARG A 587 -0.49 -8.49 36.27
CA ARG A 587 0.83 -9.13 36.37
C ARG A 587 1.20 -9.82 35.07
N VAL A 588 2.49 -10.00 34.84
CA VAL A 588 3.02 -10.84 33.77
C VAL A 588 3.23 -12.26 34.30
N ASP A 589 3.16 -13.28 33.44
CA ASP A 589 3.16 -14.70 33.87
C ASP A 589 4.47 -15.15 34.53
N ASP A 590 5.59 -14.46 34.26
CA ASP A 590 6.89 -14.66 34.88
C ASP A 590 7.07 -13.91 36.22
N SER A 591 6.01 -13.26 36.72
CA SER A 591 6.02 -12.51 37.98
C SER A 591 4.78 -12.78 38.83
N ASP A 592 4.99 -13.02 40.13
CA ASP A 592 3.88 -13.10 41.10
C ASP A 592 3.45 -11.73 41.65
N THR A 593 4.07 -10.63 41.20
CA THR A 593 3.77 -9.29 41.71
C THR A 593 2.66 -8.63 40.89
N TRP A 594 1.55 -8.33 41.55
CA TRP A 594 0.45 -7.52 41.01
C TRP A 594 0.77 -6.03 41.10
N ARG A 595 0.35 -5.27 40.09
CA ARG A 595 0.47 -3.81 40.00
C ARG A 595 -0.80 -3.21 39.41
N ASP A 596 -1.04 -1.93 39.64
CA ASP A 596 -2.15 -1.21 39.02
C ASP A 596 -1.91 -1.04 37.50
N ILE A 597 -2.99 -1.15 36.72
CA ILE A 597 -3.01 -0.88 35.29
C ILE A 597 -4.37 -0.29 34.89
N ARG A 598 -4.44 0.43 33.77
CA ARG A 598 -5.72 0.76 33.15
C ARG A 598 -6.11 -0.25 32.07
N VAL A 599 -7.41 -0.41 31.82
CA VAL A 599 -7.96 -1.22 30.71
C VAL A 599 -8.59 -0.37 29.59
N ASP A 600 -8.42 0.95 29.66
CA ASP A 600 -8.76 1.91 28.61
C ASP A 600 -7.58 2.19 27.64
N ASP A 601 -6.46 1.49 27.83
CA ASP A 601 -5.26 1.55 26.99
C ASP A 601 -4.48 0.22 27.11
N TYR A 602 -3.78 -0.17 26.06
CA TYR A 602 -2.97 -1.39 26.02
C TYR A 602 -1.90 -1.38 27.13
N TRP A 603 -1.48 -2.54 27.66
CA TRP A 603 -0.40 -2.54 28.67
C TRP A 603 0.91 -2.04 28.08
N THR A 604 1.15 -2.32 26.79
CA THR A 604 2.27 -1.77 26.04
C THR A 604 2.14 -0.26 25.82
N GLY A 605 0.92 0.28 25.72
CA GLY A 605 0.63 1.72 25.69
C GLY A 605 0.97 2.43 27.00
N GLN A 606 0.85 1.71 28.12
CA GLN A 606 1.13 2.21 29.47
C GLN A 606 2.59 1.98 29.93
N GLY A 607 3.49 1.64 29.01
CA GLY A 607 4.92 1.50 29.29
C GLY A 607 5.34 0.13 29.83
N ILE A 608 4.45 -0.87 29.85
CA ILE A 608 4.79 -2.25 30.21
C ILE A 608 5.29 -2.96 28.94
N ASN A 609 6.61 -2.99 28.75
CA ASN A 609 7.20 -3.59 27.56
C ASN A 609 7.39 -5.11 27.71
N TYR A 610 6.28 -5.85 27.65
CA TYR A 610 6.28 -7.31 27.78
C TYR A 610 5.40 -7.94 26.70
N HIS A 611 5.94 -8.91 25.96
CA HIS A 611 5.24 -9.72 24.97
C HIS A 611 5.31 -11.19 25.37
N GLY A 612 4.21 -11.71 25.89
CA GLY A 612 4.10 -13.06 26.41
C GLY A 612 2.70 -13.27 26.93
N ILE A 613 2.61 -13.87 28.12
CA ILE A 613 1.34 -14.09 28.82
C ILE A 613 1.23 -13.07 29.96
N ALA A 614 0.13 -12.34 30.02
CA ALA A 614 -0.18 -11.42 31.10
C ALA A 614 -1.58 -11.69 31.68
N TRP A 615 -1.79 -11.26 32.91
CA TRP A 615 -2.99 -11.48 33.68
C TRP A 615 -3.53 -10.14 34.17
N TYR A 616 -4.84 -9.94 34.06
CA TYR A 616 -5.55 -8.87 34.75
C TYR A 616 -6.56 -9.46 35.72
N THR A 617 -6.86 -8.72 36.79
CA THR A 617 -7.96 -9.02 37.70
C THR A 617 -8.58 -7.74 38.25
N THR A 618 -9.90 -7.76 38.45
CA THR A 618 -10.62 -6.69 39.16
C THR A 618 -11.83 -7.28 39.89
N GLU A 619 -12.42 -6.49 40.76
CA GLU A 619 -13.65 -6.82 41.48
C GLU A 619 -14.69 -5.74 41.26
N PHE A 620 -15.96 -6.13 41.23
CA PHE A 620 -17.08 -5.20 41.09
C PHE A 620 -18.30 -5.71 41.87
N VAL A 621 -19.21 -4.80 42.24
CA VAL A 621 -20.49 -5.17 42.84
C VAL A 621 -21.50 -5.45 41.72
N VAL A 622 -22.10 -6.63 41.74
CA VAL A 622 -23.08 -7.04 40.73
C VAL A 622 -24.35 -6.19 40.86
N PRO A 623 -24.83 -5.54 39.79
CA PRO A 623 -26.08 -4.80 39.81
C PRO A 623 -27.28 -5.68 40.18
N ASP A 624 -28.24 -5.13 40.92
CA ASP A 624 -29.46 -5.86 41.33
C ASP A 624 -30.36 -6.24 40.14
N ASP A 625 -30.25 -5.53 39.01
CA ASP A 625 -31.11 -5.65 37.83
C ASP A 625 -30.56 -6.61 36.74
N ILE A 626 -29.95 -7.72 37.15
CA ILE A 626 -29.43 -8.78 36.25
C ILE A 626 -30.44 -9.91 35.95
N ALA A 627 -31.67 -9.81 36.44
CA ALA A 627 -32.68 -10.87 36.31
C ALA A 627 -33.39 -10.86 34.94
N GLY A 628 -33.71 -12.07 34.44
CA GLY A 628 -34.60 -12.26 33.30
C GLY A 628 -33.95 -12.09 31.91
N GLY A 629 -32.62 -12.19 31.82
CA GLY A 629 -31.89 -12.12 30.56
C GLY A 629 -30.46 -12.67 30.68
N THR A 630 -29.62 -12.36 29.68
CA THR A 630 -28.20 -12.72 29.63
C THR A 630 -27.34 -11.51 29.98
N VAL A 631 -26.44 -11.66 30.95
CA VAL A 631 -25.42 -10.66 31.29
C VAL A 631 -24.13 -11.01 30.58
N TRP A 632 -23.52 -10.01 29.95
CA TRP A 632 -22.27 -10.12 29.22
C TRP A 632 -21.19 -9.24 29.85
N LEU A 633 -19.97 -9.76 29.88
CA LEU A 633 -18.76 -8.96 30.08
C LEU A 633 -18.24 -8.54 28.72
N LEU A 634 -18.42 -7.26 28.37
CA LEU A 634 -18.07 -6.68 27.08
C LEU A 634 -16.78 -5.87 27.19
N PHE A 635 -15.75 -6.29 26.45
CA PHE A 635 -14.49 -5.58 26.28
C PHE A 635 -14.55 -4.73 25.01
N GLY A 636 -14.06 -3.49 25.09
CA GLY A 636 -13.91 -2.62 23.92
C GLY A 636 -13.00 -3.24 22.85
N MET A 637 -11.84 -3.74 23.26
CA MET A 637 -10.83 -4.42 22.45
C MET A 637 -9.98 -5.33 23.33
N ILE A 638 -9.51 -6.45 22.78
CA ILE A 638 -8.48 -7.29 23.41
C ILE A 638 -7.46 -7.65 22.32
N ASP A 639 -6.24 -7.13 22.44
CA ASP A 639 -5.14 -7.46 21.54
C ASP A 639 -4.29 -8.61 22.12
N GLY A 640 -4.65 -9.83 21.71
CA GLY A 640 -4.03 -11.09 22.13
C GLY A 640 -5.04 -12.21 22.35
N ASP A 641 -4.59 -13.46 22.25
CA ASP A 641 -5.43 -14.61 22.59
C ASP A 641 -5.79 -14.53 24.08
N SER A 642 -7.07 -14.65 24.41
CA SER A 642 -7.56 -14.40 25.75
C SER A 642 -8.27 -15.59 26.37
N GLU A 643 -8.15 -15.74 27.68
CA GLU A 643 -8.93 -16.66 28.50
C GLU A 643 -9.51 -15.88 29.67
N VAL A 644 -10.79 -16.09 29.99
CA VAL A 644 -11.50 -15.29 31.00
C VAL A 644 -12.12 -16.19 32.06
N TRP A 645 -12.08 -15.75 33.31
CA TRP A 645 -12.73 -16.36 34.46
C TRP A 645 -13.55 -15.31 35.21
N VAL A 646 -14.71 -15.72 35.73
CA VAL A 646 -15.49 -14.93 36.68
C VAL A 646 -15.80 -15.80 37.89
N ASN A 647 -15.52 -15.29 39.10
CA ASN A 647 -15.67 -16.02 40.36
C ASN A 647 -15.00 -17.42 40.33
N GLY A 648 -13.83 -17.51 39.68
CA GLY A 648 -13.07 -18.75 39.52
C GLY A 648 -13.60 -19.73 38.47
N LYS A 649 -14.80 -19.51 37.89
CA LYS A 649 -15.34 -20.32 36.79
C LYS A 649 -14.78 -19.83 35.46
N SER A 650 -14.13 -20.72 34.70
CA SER A 650 -13.63 -20.40 33.36
C SER A 650 -14.77 -20.22 32.37
N LEU A 651 -14.64 -19.21 31.51
CA LEU A 651 -15.56 -18.89 30.43
C LEU A 651 -15.04 -19.35 29.05
N GLY A 652 -13.85 -19.95 29.01
CA GLY A 652 -13.18 -20.39 27.79
C GLY A 652 -12.18 -19.39 27.22
N SER A 653 -11.72 -19.68 25.99
CA SER A 653 -10.71 -18.89 25.27
C SER A 653 -11.28 -18.21 24.02
N MET A 654 -10.65 -17.11 23.61
CA MET A 654 -11.00 -16.35 22.41
C MET A 654 -9.72 -15.92 21.65
N PRO A 655 -9.68 -16.06 20.31
CA PRO A 655 -8.53 -15.62 19.54
C PRO A 655 -8.38 -14.09 19.57
N GLY A 656 -7.13 -13.63 19.54
CA GLY A 656 -6.80 -12.21 19.55
C GLY A 656 -7.21 -11.47 18.28
N ALA A 657 -7.31 -12.16 17.14
CA ALA A 657 -7.81 -11.57 15.91
C ALA A 657 -9.35 -11.60 15.81
N PRO A 658 -9.99 -10.56 15.25
CA PRO A 658 -9.46 -9.21 15.04
C PRO A 658 -9.25 -8.50 16.38
N TRP A 659 -8.14 -7.78 16.53
CA TRP A 659 -7.71 -7.17 17.79
C TRP A 659 -8.38 -5.81 18.05
N ASP A 660 -8.84 -5.15 16.99
CA ASP A 660 -9.44 -3.82 16.96
C ASP A 660 -10.97 -3.84 17.09
N LYS A 661 -11.55 -4.97 17.50
CA LYS A 661 -13.01 -5.17 17.59
C LYS A 661 -13.43 -5.61 19.00
N PRO A 662 -14.67 -5.29 19.42
CA PRO A 662 -15.22 -5.72 20.70
C PRO A 662 -15.22 -7.24 20.88
N LYS A 663 -15.04 -7.67 22.12
CA LYS A 663 -15.06 -9.08 22.55
C LYS A 663 -16.00 -9.21 23.75
N ALA A 664 -16.79 -10.29 23.85
CA ALA A 664 -17.61 -10.48 25.04
C ALA A 664 -17.77 -11.93 25.45
N PHE A 665 -18.03 -12.11 26.74
CA PHE A 665 -18.26 -13.41 27.37
C PHE A 665 -19.59 -13.38 28.12
N VAL A 666 -20.35 -14.46 28.04
CA VAL A 666 -21.56 -14.64 28.85
C VAL A 666 -21.14 -14.92 30.29
N ILE A 667 -21.66 -14.14 31.24
CA ILE A 667 -21.32 -14.27 32.67
C ILE A 667 -22.54 -14.49 33.56
N THR A 668 -23.75 -14.59 33.01
CA THR A 668 -25.02 -14.69 33.75
C THR A 668 -24.97 -15.69 34.91
N GLU A 669 -24.52 -16.92 34.64
CA GLU A 669 -24.49 -18.01 35.65
C GLU A 669 -23.36 -17.89 36.67
N THR A 670 -22.51 -16.87 36.54
CA THR A 670 -21.35 -16.65 37.42
C THR A 670 -21.59 -15.54 38.42
N LEU A 671 -22.75 -14.87 38.34
CA LEU A 671 -23.07 -13.69 39.13
C LEU A 671 -24.23 -13.95 40.09
N GLU A 672 -24.16 -13.31 41.25
CA GLU A 672 -25.26 -13.22 42.22
C GLU A 672 -25.57 -11.73 42.43
N PRO A 673 -26.83 -11.28 42.29
CA PRO A 673 -27.20 -9.85 42.45
C PRO A 673 -26.74 -9.30 43.80
N GLY A 674 -26.14 -8.10 43.81
CA GLY A 674 -25.64 -7.43 45.01
C GLY A 674 -24.36 -8.03 45.61
N ALA A 675 -23.87 -9.17 45.11
CA ALA A 675 -22.61 -9.75 45.56
C ALA A 675 -21.40 -9.06 44.92
N THR A 676 -20.22 -9.22 45.51
CA THR A 676 -18.95 -8.86 44.87
C THR A 676 -18.52 -10.00 43.94
N ALA A 677 -18.23 -9.69 42.69
CA ALA A 677 -17.72 -10.64 41.70
C ALA A 677 -16.29 -10.26 41.28
N GLN A 678 -15.45 -11.28 41.06
CA GLN A 678 -14.07 -11.12 40.58
C GLN A 678 -13.98 -11.53 39.10
N VAL A 679 -13.44 -10.65 38.26
CA VAL A 679 -13.01 -10.99 36.89
C VAL A 679 -11.52 -11.27 36.90
N ARG A 680 -11.10 -12.32 36.22
CA ARG A 680 -9.70 -12.57 35.87
C ARG A 680 -9.58 -12.86 34.39
N ILE A 681 -8.58 -12.31 33.74
CA ILE A 681 -8.30 -12.53 32.32
C ILE A 681 -6.82 -12.81 32.12
N ARG A 682 -6.52 -13.79 31.29
CA ARG A 682 -5.19 -14.09 30.76
C ARG A 682 -5.17 -13.64 29.31
N VAL A 683 -4.15 -12.89 28.90
CA VAL A 683 -3.96 -12.44 27.53
C VAL A 683 -2.58 -12.86 27.06
N THR A 684 -2.51 -13.50 25.89
CA THR A 684 -1.28 -13.97 25.26
C THR A 684 -1.04 -13.22 23.97
N LYS A 685 0.08 -12.49 23.90
CA LYS A 685 0.47 -11.73 22.71
C LYS A 685 1.99 -11.70 22.57
N LYS A 686 2.50 -12.10 21.41
CA LYS A 686 3.93 -12.32 21.19
C LYS A 686 4.66 -11.19 20.46
N LEU A 687 3.94 -10.23 19.87
CA LEU A 687 4.49 -9.13 19.04
C LEU A 687 3.56 -7.90 19.13
N TYR A 688 4.03 -6.70 18.82
CA TYR A 688 3.23 -5.47 18.66
C TYR A 688 2.41 -5.04 19.91
N ALA A 689 1.38 -4.20 19.74
CA ALA A 689 0.50 -3.81 20.83
C ALA A 689 -0.13 -5.03 21.52
N ALA A 690 -0.41 -4.91 22.82
CA ALA A 690 -0.89 -6.03 23.61
C ALA A 690 -1.71 -5.58 24.82
N GLY A 691 -2.86 -6.22 25.04
CA GLY A 691 -3.73 -5.97 26.19
C GLY A 691 -5.12 -5.48 25.85
N ILE A 692 -5.80 -4.93 26.85
CA ILE A 692 -7.19 -4.48 26.75
C ILE A 692 -7.20 -2.98 26.44
N ASN A 693 -8.11 -2.54 25.56
CA ASN A 693 -8.33 -1.12 25.23
C ASN A 693 -9.83 -0.85 25.05
N GLY A 694 -10.28 0.39 25.27
CA GLY A 694 -11.66 0.80 25.04
C GLY A 694 -12.65 0.42 26.15
N GLY A 695 -12.16 0.13 27.37
CA GLY A 695 -12.97 -0.10 28.56
C GLY A 695 -13.65 -1.47 28.63
N VAL A 696 -14.26 -1.77 29.78
CA VAL A 696 -14.95 -3.04 30.05
C VAL A 696 -16.29 -2.76 30.71
N ARG A 697 -17.36 -3.35 30.19
CA ARG A 697 -18.73 -3.08 30.62
C ARG A 697 -19.48 -4.36 30.92
N LEU A 698 -20.41 -4.28 31.87
CA LEU A 698 -21.50 -5.22 32.00
C LEU A 698 -22.69 -4.73 31.22
N VAL A 699 -23.21 -5.60 30.37
CA VAL A 699 -24.37 -5.30 29.55
C VAL A 699 -25.37 -6.44 29.67
N HIS A 700 -26.66 -6.09 29.66
CA HIS A 700 -27.76 -7.02 29.83
C HIS A 700 -28.66 -7.07 28.59
N SER A 701 -28.73 -8.24 27.96
CA SER A 701 -29.67 -8.52 26.87
C SER A 701 -30.82 -9.35 27.42
N ARG A 702 -32.06 -8.91 27.23
CA ARG A 702 -33.24 -9.69 27.61
C ARG A 702 -33.49 -10.86 26.67
#